data_AF-A0A9N9JL96-F1
#
_entry.id   AF-A0A9N9JL96-F1
#
_cell.length_a   1.000
_cell.length_b   1.000
_cell.length_c   1.000
_cell.angle_alpha   90.00
_cell.angle_beta   90.00
_cell.angle_gamma   90.00
#
_symmetry.space_group_name_H-M   'P 1'
#
loop_
_entity.id
_entity.type
_entity.pdbx_description
1 polymer ?
#
loop_
_entity_poly.entity_id
_entity_poly.type
_entity_poly.pdbx_seq_one_letter_code
_entity_poly.pdbx_strand_id
1 'polypeptide(L)'
;STIQQIMEVKSIMHNFKNLLSEALKGTLTNEKIASFNDLAYKNITKRRLRNKLEDRAIKNIDLMNESEKKIEELVKSIDFDELDSQESEETKAKFTCTITTDNYIEAMRGGECICLTLDVARSQAAIADPSLINIKAINQTFLSSVAFLDSIRFALNDTYAAEEVHGGFQPASFIASIVHGVANENITGVLPLYINEKHWSIAKERMKPIFGYLTTLDIFGYSYSQITTIPFLVLAKALDDTSTEFRRNQFKLILETCDAVYKQSNNLRKENINLFENYMKSPMNRTIDIVPNNLVYLGHMLCALRCGDISFQDVKRWLQEKLIIYLIEEFIRRRLNKFEAVEKEMSNVGRVLGIDQEKYINEPIKEYEKSYDEYFNKINEPTTTETKLETPTVNIQHYDSNTYQIPDLSFFTTIKQAVNSSIETILRFNKIFESFIADSTNTIESILETPEFQFTKDQTDLVNTFFNSYTPKVQLATFLQSFLHRQNSVRREAIESEPTKYYEPFSESTTDIILSENFNEYVTNKLNQKTAEIIKSYAALFGDKIEMAFWQCRDVEEAARIILSDVGFRGYFTHASIIKSLQKKNLFLAREKIEMIVYGTHKGIKLFKDVPKNPNDPENVARFNESVIWSPSKRNVYRMIKAQKDVIPEKEYWLRVMPDRQKEYIEKQFDWSC
;
A
#
# COMPACT_ATOMS: atom_id res chain seq x y z
N SER A 1 4.76 50.60 1.23
CA SER A 1 4.96 49.13 1.30
C SER A 1 4.09 48.44 0.26
N THR A 2 2.76 48.44 0.41
CA THR A 2 1.82 47.75 -0.49
C THR A 2 1.80 48.29 -1.94
N ILE A 3 1.93 49.61 -2.13
CA ILE A 3 2.00 50.21 -3.48
C ILE A 3 3.29 49.82 -4.21
N GLN A 4 4.40 49.68 -3.49
CA GLN A 4 5.68 49.22 -4.03
C GLN A 4 5.57 47.76 -4.50
N GLN A 5 4.93 46.90 -3.70
CA GLN A 5 4.66 45.50 -4.04
C GLN A 5 3.72 45.37 -5.25
N ILE A 6 2.70 46.24 -5.35
CA ILE A 6 1.78 46.26 -6.51
C ILE A 6 2.51 46.73 -7.78
N MET A 7 3.44 47.68 -7.67
CA MET A 7 4.25 48.14 -8.80
C MET A 7 5.30 47.11 -9.23
N GLU A 8 5.90 46.38 -8.29
CA GLU A 8 6.77 45.23 -8.58
C GLU A 8 5.99 44.12 -9.30
N VAL A 9 4.79 43.76 -8.81
CA VAL A 9 3.93 42.76 -9.46
C VAL A 9 3.53 43.21 -10.87
N LYS A 10 3.15 44.49 -11.06
CA LYS A 10 2.85 45.04 -12.39
C LYS A 10 4.06 45.00 -13.33
N SER A 11 5.27 45.30 -12.83
CA SER A 11 6.51 45.24 -13.61
C SER A 11 6.83 43.79 -14.01
N ILE A 12 6.62 42.83 -13.11
CA ILE A 12 6.81 41.40 -13.36
C ILE A 12 5.80 40.91 -14.41
N MET A 13 4.53 41.33 -14.32
CA MET A 13 3.49 41.02 -15.31
C MET A 13 3.75 41.66 -16.68
N HIS A 14 4.37 42.85 -16.73
CA HIS A 14 4.73 43.49 -17.99
C HIS A 14 5.94 42.82 -18.66
N ASN A 15 6.90 42.33 -17.87
CA ASN A 15 8.00 41.51 -18.37
C ASN A 15 7.51 40.12 -18.84
N PHE A 16 6.54 39.53 -18.14
CA PHE A 16 5.83 38.31 -18.54
C PHE A 16 5.17 38.46 -19.93
N LYS A 17 4.51 39.58 -20.20
CA LYS A 17 3.89 39.92 -21.50
C LYS A 17 4.90 39.90 -22.66
N ASN A 18 6.08 40.50 -22.47
CA ASN A 18 7.11 40.56 -23.51
C ASN A 18 7.75 39.17 -23.74
N LEU A 19 7.98 38.41 -22.66
CA LEU A 19 8.50 37.04 -22.72
C LEU A 19 7.56 36.07 -23.45
N LEU A 20 6.25 36.23 -23.32
CA LEU A 20 5.23 35.40 -23.97
C LEU A 20 5.09 35.71 -25.46
N SER A 21 5.11 36.99 -25.82
CA SER A 21 5.09 37.46 -27.22
C SER A 21 6.33 37.04 -28.02
N GLU A 22 7.45 36.79 -27.35
CA GLU A 22 8.71 36.35 -27.97
C GLU A 22 8.91 34.83 -27.89
N ALA A 23 8.36 34.14 -26.88
CA ALA A 23 8.36 32.66 -26.83
C ALA A 23 7.48 32.02 -27.93
N LEU A 24 6.43 32.70 -28.35
CA LEU A 24 5.62 32.34 -29.53
C LEU A 24 6.36 32.57 -30.86
N LYS A 25 7.52 33.24 -30.85
CA LYS A 25 8.35 33.53 -32.04
C LYS A 25 9.65 32.70 -32.13
N GLY A 26 9.82 31.71 -31.27
CA GLY A 26 10.94 30.76 -31.34
C GLY A 26 12.10 31.03 -30.38
N THR A 27 12.68 29.93 -29.89
CA THR A 27 13.76 29.76 -28.89
C THR A 27 13.42 30.03 -27.41
N LEU A 28 13.48 28.95 -26.61
CA LEU A 28 13.27 28.91 -25.16
C LEU A 28 14.60 29.16 -24.40
N THR A 29 14.70 30.23 -23.61
CA THR A 29 15.87 30.60 -22.78
C THR A 29 15.77 30.04 -21.34
N ASN A 30 16.89 29.98 -20.60
CA ASN A 30 16.98 29.43 -19.24
C ASN A 30 16.04 30.08 -18.20
N GLU A 31 15.71 31.37 -18.34
CA GLU A 31 14.70 32.04 -17.48
C GLU A 31 13.27 31.53 -17.74
N LYS A 32 12.96 31.07 -18.96
CA LYS A 32 11.63 30.54 -19.32
C LYS A 32 11.37 29.17 -18.69
N ILE A 33 12.43 28.36 -18.62
CA ILE A 33 12.45 27.08 -17.89
C ILE A 33 12.25 27.33 -16.38
N ALA A 34 12.84 28.39 -15.82
CA ALA A 34 12.68 28.75 -14.41
C ALA A 34 11.24 29.14 -14.01
N SER A 35 10.46 29.75 -14.90
CA SER A 35 9.06 30.14 -14.65
C SER A 35 8.07 28.96 -14.65
N PHE A 36 8.18 28.03 -15.62
CA PHE A 36 7.39 26.78 -15.62
C PHE A 36 7.73 25.90 -14.41
N ASN A 37 9.01 25.85 -14.07
CA ASN A 37 9.51 25.22 -12.86
C ASN A 37 8.84 25.83 -11.61
N ASP A 38 8.76 27.15 -11.48
CA ASP A 38 8.13 27.80 -10.32
C ASP A 38 6.64 27.47 -10.15
N LEU A 39 5.89 27.26 -11.25
CA LEU A 39 4.49 26.81 -11.22
C LEU A 39 4.36 25.33 -10.82
N ALA A 40 5.20 24.45 -11.37
CA ALA A 40 5.19 23.03 -11.05
C ALA A 40 5.68 22.75 -9.61
N TYR A 41 6.66 23.51 -9.12
CA TYR A 41 7.33 23.24 -7.84
C TYR A 41 6.65 23.82 -6.60
N LYS A 42 5.81 24.85 -6.72
CA LYS A 42 5.06 25.39 -5.56
C LYS A 42 4.16 24.33 -4.90
N ASN A 43 3.67 23.36 -5.67
CA ASN A 43 2.68 22.38 -5.22
C ASN A 43 3.23 20.98 -4.93
N ILE A 44 4.54 20.76 -5.10
CA ILE A 44 5.18 19.48 -4.83
C ILE A 44 5.78 19.50 -3.41
N THR A 45 5.10 18.83 -2.48
CA THR A 45 5.53 18.74 -1.08
C THR A 45 6.72 17.78 -0.89
N LYS A 46 6.85 16.75 -1.74
CA LYS A 46 7.93 15.75 -1.63
C LYS A 46 9.18 16.16 -2.39
N ARG A 47 10.24 16.54 -1.65
CA ARG A 47 11.56 16.93 -2.21
C ARG A 47 12.12 15.94 -3.24
N ARG A 48 12.01 14.63 -2.99
CA ARG A 48 12.50 13.59 -3.93
C ARG A 48 11.80 13.64 -5.29
N LEU A 49 10.49 13.90 -5.31
CA LEU A 49 9.71 13.98 -6.55
C LEU A 49 10.01 15.28 -7.29
N ARG A 50 10.17 16.38 -6.55
CA ARG A 50 10.62 17.66 -7.10
C ARG A 50 11.98 17.54 -7.79
N ASN A 51 13.01 17.00 -7.13
CA ASN A 51 14.32 16.81 -7.76
C ASN A 51 14.25 15.91 -9.00
N LYS A 52 13.43 14.83 -8.96
CA LYS A 52 13.23 13.94 -10.11
C LYS A 52 12.59 14.68 -11.29
N LEU A 53 11.67 15.60 -11.03
CA LEU A 53 11.06 16.45 -12.05
C LEU A 53 12.04 17.49 -12.58
N GLU A 54 12.82 18.14 -11.71
CA GLU A 54 13.88 19.10 -12.09
C GLU A 54 14.89 18.44 -13.05
N ASP A 55 15.43 17.27 -12.68
CA ASP A 55 16.37 16.52 -13.52
C ASP A 55 15.76 16.13 -14.88
N ARG A 56 14.46 15.79 -14.89
CA ARG A 56 13.74 15.41 -16.11
C ARG A 56 13.50 16.63 -16.99
N ALA A 57 13.09 17.75 -16.41
CA ALA A 57 12.83 18.99 -17.12
C ALA A 57 14.09 19.46 -17.85
N ILE A 58 15.24 19.46 -17.15
CA ILE A 58 16.54 19.83 -17.72
C ILE A 58 16.90 18.92 -18.90
N LYS A 59 16.76 17.60 -18.75
CA LYS A 59 17.09 16.64 -19.81
C LYS A 59 16.19 16.74 -21.04
N ASN A 60 14.96 17.22 -20.86
CA ASN A 60 13.97 17.27 -21.92
C ASN A 60 13.98 18.59 -22.72
N ILE A 61 14.77 19.60 -22.34
CA ILE A 61 14.87 20.86 -23.09
C ILE A 61 15.25 20.58 -24.56
N ASP A 62 16.33 19.80 -24.75
CA ASP A 62 16.82 19.46 -26.09
C ASP A 62 15.82 18.60 -26.86
N LEU A 63 15.17 17.65 -26.17
CA LEU A 63 14.13 16.80 -26.75
C LEU A 63 12.95 17.63 -27.27
N MET A 64 12.51 18.64 -26.53
CA MET A 64 11.40 19.51 -26.95
C MET A 64 11.80 20.40 -28.13
N ASN A 65 13.03 20.93 -28.12
CA ASN A 65 13.56 21.70 -29.25
C ASN A 65 13.69 20.84 -30.51
N GLU A 66 14.13 19.59 -30.38
CA GLU A 66 14.19 18.64 -31.49
C GLU A 66 12.79 18.31 -32.03
N SER A 67 11.81 18.11 -31.14
CA SER A 67 10.42 17.90 -31.54
C SER A 67 9.83 19.07 -32.30
N GLU A 68 10.07 20.31 -31.88
CA GLU A 68 9.55 21.49 -32.59
C GLU A 68 10.16 21.60 -34.00
N LYS A 69 11.48 21.40 -34.12
CA LYS A 69 12.15 21.37 -35.43
C LYS A 69 11.59 20.29 -36.35
N LYS A 70 11.33 19.09 -35.82
CA LYS A 70 10.70 18.01 -36.57
C LYS A 70 9.31 18.38 -37.06
N ILE A 71 8.52 19.06 -36.23
CA ILE A 71 7.19 19.53 -36.61
C ILE A 71 7.30 20.56 -37.76
N GLU A 72 8.21 21.53 -37.65
CA GLU A 72 8.44 22.52 -38.72
C GLU A 72 8.86 21.86 -40.04
N GLU A 73 9.72 20.85 -39.99
CA GLU A 73 10.16 20.07 -41.16
C GLU A 73 8.99 19.27 -41.77
N LEU A 74 8.17 18.62 -40.92
CA LEU A 74 7.00 17.87 -41.36
C LEU A 74 5.96 18.77 -42.04
N VAL A 75 5.63 19.91 -41.44
CA VAL A 75 4.68 20.88 -42.01
C VAL A 75 5.15 21.36 -43.39
N LYS A 76 6.45 21.64 -43.56
CA LYS A 76 7.01 22.02 -44.87
C LYS A 76 6.95 20.90 -45.90
N SER A 77 6.94 19.65 -45.47
CA SER A 77 6.93 18.47 -46.36
C SER A 77 5.54 18.03 -46.80
N ILE A 78 4.48 18.44 -46.09
CA ILE A 78 3.11 18.02 -46.37
C ILE A 78 2.51 18.93 -47.44
N ASP A 79 2.02 18.33 -48.53
CA ASP A 79 1.13 19.02 -49.46
C ASP A 79 -0.28 19.09 -48.84
N PHE A 80 -0.64 20.26 -48.31
CA PHE A 80 -1.91 20.50 -47.66
C PHE A 80 -3.05 20.76 -48.63
N ASP A 81 -2.75 21.22 -49.85
CA ASP A 81 -3.79 21.48 -50.86
C ASP A 81 -4.25 20.14 -51.45
N GLU A 82 -3.32 19.21 -51.69
CA GLU A 82 -3.65 17.83 -52.03
C GLU A 82 -4.45 17.17 -50.89
N LEU A 83 -3.99 17.29 -49.64
CA LEU A 83 -4.67 16.68 -48.49
C LEU A 83 -6.09 17.20 -48.31
N ASP A 84 -6.31 18.51 -48.45
CA ASP A 84 -7.63 19.13 -48.33
C ASP A 84 -8.60 18.68 -49.44
N SER A 85 -8.07 18.40 -50.64
CA SER A 85 -8.86 17.89 -51.78
C SER A 85 -9.24 16.40 -51.66
N GLN A 86 -8.44 15.60 -50.94
CA GLN A 86 -8.67 14.17 -50.75
C GLN A 86 -9.62 13.87 -49.59
N GLU A 87 -9.83 14.85 -48.70
CA GLU A 87 -10.61 14.69 -47.49
C GLU A 87 -12.05 15.16 -47.64
N SER A 88 -12.96 14.39 -47.05
CA SER A 88 -14.38 14.74 -47.10
C SER A 88 -14.70 15.92 -46.19
N GLU A 89 -15.66 16.75 -46.62
CA GLU A 89 -16.17 17.86 -45.78
C GLU A 89 -16.72 17.37 -44.45
N GLU A 90 -17.29 16.16 -44.41
CA GLU A 90 -17.77 15.54 -43.17
C GLU A 90 -16.62 15.25 -42.20
N THR A 91 -15.50 14.70 -42.66
CA THR A 91 -14.32 14.46 -41.82
C THR A 91 -13.73 15.78 -41.31
N LYS A 92 -13.65 16.79 -42.17
CA LYS A 92 -13.14 18.12 -41.80
C LYS A 92 -14.03 18.76 -40.72
N ALA A 93 -15.34 18.74 -40.91
CA ALA A 93 -16.31 19.25 -39.92
C ALA A 93 -16.27 18.45 -38.60
N LYS A 94 -16.10 17.12 -38.67
CA LYS A 94 -16.01 16.26 -37.48
C LYS A 94 -14.82 16.60 -36.59
N PHE A 95 -13.68 16.93 -37.18
CA PHE A 95 -12.43 17.22 -36.47
C PHE A 95 -12.11 18.71 -36.52
N THR A 96 -12.95 19.52 -35.89
CA THR A 96 -12.78 20.97 -35.80
C THR A 96 -12.48 21.39 -34.36
N CYS A 97 -11.50 22.28 -34.19
CA CYS A 97 -11.18 22.90 -32.92
C CYS A 97 -12.31 23.83 -32.49
N THR A 98 -12.85 23.63 -31.29
CA THR A 98 -13.97 24.46 -30.80
C THR A 98 -13.60 25.93 -30.59
N ILE A 99 -12.33 26.22 -30.25
CA ILE A 99 -11.89 27.59 -29.93
C ILE A 99 -11.45 28.34 -31.19
N THR A 100 -10.58 27.74 -32.00
CA THR A 100 -10.02 28.40 -33.18
C THR A 100 -10.91 28.26 -34.41
N THR A 101 -11.88 27.34 -34.37
CA THR A 101 -12.72 26.93 -35.52
C THR A 101 -11.97 26.30 -36.68
N ASP A 102 -10.67 26.07 -36.52
CA ASP A 102 -9.84 25.41 -37.52
C ASP A 102 -10.21 23.92 -37.60
N ASN A 103 -10.39 23.41 -38.81
CA ASN A 103 -10.43 21.97 -39.04
C ASN A 103 -9.03 21.35 -38.83
N TYR A 104 -8.95 20.03 -38.81
CA TYR A 104 -7.69 19.35 -38.50
C TYR A 104 -6.57 19.62 -39.51
N ILE A 105 -6.88 19.91 -40.78
CA ILE A 105 -5.90 20.22 -41.83
C ILE A 105 -5.35 21.63 -41.62
N GLU A 106 -6.23 22.59 -41.35
CA GLU A 106 -5.86 23.97 -40.99
C GLU A 106 -4.99 24.00 -39.74
N ALA A 107 -5.36 23.26 -38.70
CA ALA A 107 -4.56 23.09 -37.49
C ALA A 107 -3.17 22.49 -37.81
N MET A 108 -3.09 21.49 -38.69
CA MET A 108 -1.80 20.92 -39.12
C MET A 108 -0.93 21.92 -39.89
N ARG A 109 -1.50 22.86 -40.65
CA ARG A 109 -0.71 23.94 -41.31
C ARG A 109 0.03 24.80 -40.28
N GLY A 110 -0.54 24.95 -39.08
CA GLY A 110 0.10 25.59 -37.92
C GLY A 110 1.07 24.69 -37.13
N GLY A 111 1.29 23.44 -37.55
CA GLY A 111 2.06 22.46 -36.78
C GLY A 111 1.33 21.97 -35.53
N GLU A 112 0.01 22.02 -35.55
CA GLU A 112 -0.87 21.60 -34.46
C GLU A 112 -1.50 20.24 -34.73
N CYS A 113 -2.15 19.68 -33.72
CA CYS A 113 -2.95 18.48 -33.87
C CYS A 113 -4.27 18.60 -33.11
N ILE A 114 -5.35 18.07 -33.68
CA ILE A 114 -6.62 17.89 -32.98
C ILE A 114 -6.48 16.86 -31.85
N CYS A 115 -7.04 17.23 -30.70
CA CYS A 115 -7.01 16.48 -29.47
C CYS A 115 -8.42 16.29 -28.91
N LEU A 116 -8.67 15.11 -28.33
CA LEU A 116 -9.84 14.83 -27.52
C LEU A 116 -9.67 15.43 -26.12
N THR A 117 -10.66 16.15 -25.63
CA THR A 117 -10.57 16.80 -24.32
C THR A 117 -10.90 15.86 -23.16
N LEU A 118 -10.27 16.08 -22.01
CA LEU A 118 -10.35 15.22 -20.84
C LEU A 118 -10.54 16.06 -19.56
N ASP A 119 -11.21 15.47 -18.57
CA ASP A 119 -11.09 15.88 -17.17
C ASP A 119 -10.22 14.87 -16.41
N VAL A 120 -9.11 15.34 -15.85
CA VAL A 120 -8.05 14.55 -15.25
C VAL A 120 -7.73 15.03 -13.83
N ALA A 121 -7.65 14.08 -12.91
CA ALA A 121 -7.02 14.27 -11.61
C ALA A 121 -5.70 13.50 -11.51
N ARG A 122 -4.78 14.01 -10.70
CA ARG A 122 -3.45 13.45 -10.54
C ARG A 122 -2.97 13.63 -9.11
N SER A 123 -2.31 12.62 -8.58
CA SER A 123 -1.56 12.74 -7.33
C SER A 123 -0.11 13.08 -7.62
N GLN A 124 0.66 13.58 -6.64
CA GLN A 124 2.10 13.80 -6.83
C GLN A 124 2.85 12.53 -7.24
N ALA A 125 2.35 11.35 -6.86
CA ALA A 125 2.95 10.08 -7.27
C ALA A 125 2.90 9.87 -8.79
N ALA A 126 2.00 10.55 -9.52
CA ALA A 126 1.93 10.53 -10.97
C ALA A 126 3.25 11.00 -11.64
N ILE A 127 4.00 11.90 -10.99
CA ILE A 127 5.32 12.34 -11.46
C ILE A 127 6.27 11.15 -11.63
N ALA A 128 6.20 10.19 -10.71
CA ALA A 128 7.03 9.00 -10.73
C ALA A 128 6.42 7.86 -11.57
N ASP A 129 5.10 7.72 -11.56
CA ASP A 129 4.35 6.66 -12.23
C ASP A 129 3.06 7.21 -12.88
N PRO A 130 3.03 7.39 -14.22
CA PRO A 130 1.88 7.96 -14.90
C PRO A 130 0.60 7.11 -14.81
N SER A 131 0.69 5.85 -14.38
CA SER A 131 -0.46 4.96 -14.22
C SER A 131 -1.41 5.37 -13.09
N LEU A 132 -0.95 6.31 -12.25
CA LEU A 132 -1.69 6.89 -11.12
C LEU A 132 -2.51 8.13 -11.49
N ILE A 133 -2.52 8.52 -12.77
CA ILE A 133 -3.45 9.53 -13.28
C ILE A 133 -4.87 8.95 -13.29
N ASN A 134 -5.85 9.75 -12.88
CA ASN A 134 -7.26 9.39 -12.91
C ASN A 134 -7.99 10.19 -14.01
N ILE A 135 -8.47 9.50 -15.03
CA ILE A 135 -9.33 10.09 -16.07
C ILE A 135 -10.76 10.12 -15.53
N LYS A 136 -11.23 11.30 -15.11
CA LYS A 136 -12.57 11.47 -14.54
C LYS A 136 -13.65 11.38 -15.61
N ALA A 137 -13.43 12.07 -16.73
CA ALA A 137 -14.35 12.13 -17.85
C ALA A 137 -13.60 12.25 -19.19
N ILE A 138 -14.24 11.71 -20.23
CA ILE A 138 -13.88 11.92 -21.63
C ILE A 138 -14.97 12.83 -22.22
N ASN A 139 -14.55 13.99 -22.67
CA ASN A 139 -15.43 15.06 -23.07
C ASN A 139 -15.77 14.97 -24.56
N GLN A 140 -16.74 15.76 -25.01
CA GLN A 140 -17.19 15.74 -26.41
C GLN A 140 -16.46 16.79 -27.26
N THR A 141 -15.95 17.83 -26.60
CA THR A 141 -15.23 18.94 -27.22
C THR A 141 -13.88 18.49 -27.78
N PHE A 142 -13.55 18.95 -29.00
CA PHE A 142 -12.22 18.84 -29.58
C PHE A 142 -11.49 20.18 -29.52
N LEU A 143 -10.20 20.14 -29.22
CA LEU A 143 -9.31 21.31 -29.23
C LEU A 143 -8.07 21.00 -30.04
N SER A 144 -7.51 22.00 -30.71
CA SER A 144 -6.14 21.90 -31.20
C SER A 144 -5.15 21.93 -30.04
N SER A 145 -3.98 21.33 -30.24
CA SER A 145 -2.93 21.25 -29.21
C SER A 145 -2.47 22.62 -28.73
N VAL A 146 -2.37 23.61 -29.62
CA VAL A 146 -1.97 24.97 -29.25
C VAL A 146 -3.11 25.70 -28.57
N ALA A 147 -4.36 25.59 -29.06
CA ALA A 147 -5.51 26.21 -28.41
C ALA A 147 -5.64 25.77 -26.93
N PHE A 148 -5.37 24.49 -26.65
CA PHE A 148 -5.32 23.99 -25.28
C PHE A 148 -4.17 24.61 -24.46
N LEU A 149 -2.95 24.67 -25.01
CA LEU A 149 -1.80 25.26 -24.32
C LEU A 149 -1.96 26.77 -24.09
N ASP A 150 -2.59 27.48 -25.01
CA ASP A 150 -2.91 28.89 -24.87
C ASP A 150 -4.05 29.12 -23.87
N SER A 151 -5.03 28.21 -23.79
CA SER A 151 -6.05 28.23 -22.74
C SER A 151 -5.43 28.07 -21.36
N ILE A 152 -4.43 27.19 -21.19
CA ILE A 152 -3.67 27.06 -19.94
C ILE A 152 -3.02 28.40 -19.57
N ARG A 153 -2.32 29.03 -20.53
CA ARG A 153 -1.64 30.32 -20.31
C ARG A 153 -2.63 31.39 -19.89
N PHE A 154 -3.75 31.49 -20.60
CA PHE A 154 -4.79 32.48 -20.31
C PHE A 154 -5.40 32.27 -18.93
N ALA A 155 -5.85 31.06 -18.62
CA ALA A 155 -6.54 30.77 -17.36
C ALA A 155 -5.63 30.95 -16.12
N LEU A 156 -4.34 30.65 -16.24
CA LEU A 156 -3.36 30.89 -15.17
C LEU A 156 -2.99 32.37 -14.99
N ASN A 157 -3.24 33.22 -15.99
CA ASN A 157 -3.01 34.67 -15.86
C ASN A 157 -4.12 35.37 -15.06
N ASP A 158 -5.34 34.84 -15.13
CA ASP A 158 -6.53 35.49 -14.58
C ASP A 158 -6.86 35.07 -13.14
N THR A 159 -6.18 34.06 -12.59
CA THR A 159 -6.56 33.43 -11.31
C THR A 159 -5.43 33.45 -10.28
N TYR A 160 -5.72 33.83 -9.03
CA TYR A 160 -4.77 33.76 -7.91
C TYR A 160 -4.53 32.33 -7.39
N ALA A 161 -5.42 31.39 -7.74
CA ALA A 161 -5.39 29.98 -7.33
C ALA A 161 -5.21 29.07 -8.55
N ALA A 162 -3.97 28.71 -8.87
CA ALA A 162 -3.64 27.88 -10.03
C ALA A 162 -4.27 26.47 -9.95
N GLU A 163 -4.54 25.97 -8.73
CA GLU A 163 -5.18 24.68 -8.48
C GLU A 163 -6.61 24.65 -9.03
N GLU A 164 -7.37 25.75 -8.97
CA GLU A 164 -8.73 25.82 -9.51
C GLU A 164 -8.76 25.73 -11.04
N VAL A 165 -7.64 26.08 -11.68
CA VAL A 165 -7.48 26.01 -13.13
C VAL A 165 -7.08 24.60 -13.57
N HIS A 166 -5.93 24.11 -13.10
CA HIS A 166 -5.35 22.85 -13.57
C HIS A 166 -5.52 21.68 -12.58
N GLY A 167 -6.24 21.84 -11.48
CA GLY A 167 -6.52 20.78 -10.48
C GLY A 167 -5.37 20.40 -9.55
N GLY A 168 -4.19 21.03 -9.70
CA GLY A 168 -2.98 20.71 -8.92
C GLY A 168 -2.66 19.21 -8.82
N PHE A 169 -2.19 18.80 -7.64
CA PHE A 169 -2.07 17.40 -7.22
C PHE A 169 -3.17 17.02 -6.22
N GLN A 170 -4.40 17.49 -6.47
CA GLN A 170 -5.54 17.32 -5.58
C GLN A 170 -6.24 15.96 -5.79
N PRO A 171 -7.07 15.52 -4.82
CA PRO A 171 -7.91 14.33 -4.98
C PRO A 171 -8.86 14.41 -6.18
N ALA A 172 -9.34 13.26 -6.63
CA ALA A 172 -10.24 13.19 -7.79
C ALA A 172 -11.57 13.94 -7.63
N SER A 173 -12.01 14.19 -6.39
CA SER A 173 -13.21 14.98 -6.08
C SER A 173 -13.02 16.48 -6.28
N PHE A 174 -11.79 16.96 -6.43
CA PHE A 174 -11.51 18.38 -6.65
C PHE A 174 -11.96 18.81 -8.04
N ILE A 175 -12.69 19.92 -8.12
CA ILE A 175 -13.20 20.48 -9.38
C ILE A 175 -12.21 21.52 -9.87
N ALA A 176 -11.79 21.40 -11.12
CA ALA A 176 -10.93 22.36 -11.78
C ALA A 176 -11.31 22.46 -13.25
N SER A 177 -11.01 23.59 -13.88
CA SER A 177 -11.31 23.81 -15.29
C SER A 177 -10.32 24.81 -15.87
N ILE A 178 -9.58 24.38 -16.90
CA ILE A 178 -8.75 25.28 -17.72
C ILE A 178 -9.66 26.07 -18.65
N VAL A 179 -10.62 25.37 -19.26
CA VAL A 179 -11.60 25.91 -20.19
C VAL A 179 -12.86 25.04 -20.13
N HIS A 180 -14.02 25.66 -20.34
CA HIS A 180 -15.27 24.93 -20.43
C HIS A 180 -15.52 24.50 -21.87
N GLY A 181 -15.90 23.23 -22.06
CA GLY A 181 -16.30 22.72 -23.36
C GLY A 181 -17.71 23.16 -23.77
N VAL A 182 -18.15 22.72 -24.95
CA VAL A 182 -19.43 23.12 -25.57
C VAL A 182 -20.63 22.74 -24.71
N ALA A 183 -20.58 21.59 -24.03
CA ALA A 183 -21.62 21.12 -23.11
C ALA A 183 -21.36 21.57 -21.66
N ASN A 184 -20.56 22.62 -21.46
CA ASN A 184 -20.13 23.12 -20.16
C ASN A 184 -19.34 22.08 -19.33
N GLU A 185 -18.67 21.14 -20.01
CA GLU A 185 -17.76 20.20 -19.36
C GLU A 185 -16.48 20.89 -18.88
N ASN A 186 -15.89 20.38 -17.80
CA ASN A 186 -14.57 20.84 -17.35
C ASN A 186 -13.49 20.19 -18.21
N ILE A 187 -12.58 21.01 -18.75
CA ILE A 187 -11.42 20.52 -19.49
C ILE A 187 -10.16 20.83 -18.67
N THR A 188 -9.43 19.78 -18.27
CA THR A 188 -8.18 19.90 -17.51
C THR A 188 -7.01 19.15 -18.17
N GLY A 189 -7.26 18.54 -19.34
CA GLY A 189 -6.29 17.80 -20.12
C GLY A 189 -6.78 17.53 -21.54
N VAL A 190 -5.88 17.07 -22.41
CA VAL A 190 -6.19 16.63 -23.77
C VAL A 190 -5.39 15.39 -24.17
N LEU A 191 -5.95 14.59 -25.06
CA LEU A 191 -5.33 13.43 -25.73
C LEU A 191 -5.18 13.74 -27.23
N PRO A 192 -3.97 13.93 -27.76
CA PRO A 192 -3.75 13.99 -29.19
C PRO A 192 -4.22 12.71 -29.88
N LEU A 193 -4.94 12.86 -30.98
CA LEU A 193 -5.59 11.75 -31.67
C LEU A 193 -4.77 11.23 -32.84
N TYR A 194 -5.04 10.00 -33.23
CA TYR A 194 -4.74 9.51 -34.56
C TYR A 194 -5.95 9.76 -35.47
N ILE A 195 -5.77 10.57 -36.53
CA ILE A 195 -6.79 10.79 -37.58
C ILE A 195 -6.34 10.11 -38.87
N ASN A 196 -5.11 10.41 -39.31
CA ASN A 196 -4.43 9.75 -40.43
C ASN A 196 -2.91 9.82 -40.22
N GLU A 197 -2.13 9.16 -41.08
CA GLU A 197 -0.66 9.10 -40.95
C GLU A 197 0.02 10.48 -41.00
N LYS A 198 -0.49 11.41 -41.83
CA LYS A 198 0.06 12.77 -41.94
C LYS A 198 -0.18 13.54 -40.63
N HIS A 199 -1.41 13.52 -40.10
CA HIS A 199 -1.76 14.14 -38.81
C HIS A 199 -0.99 13.51 -37.65
N TRP A 200 -0.89 12.18 -37.64
CA TRP A 200 -0.19 11.43 -36.60
C TRP A 200 1.30 11.77 -36.52
N SER A 201 1.94 12.05 -37.67
CA SER A 201 3.33 12.47 -37.73
C SER A 201 3.62 13.72 -36.90
N ILE A 202 2.65 14.64 -36.80
CA ILE A 202 2.70 15.83 -35.94
C ILE A 202 2.22 15.50 -34.53
N ALA A 203 1.09 14.79 -34.40
CA ALA A 203 0.47 14.49 -33.12
C ALA A 203 1.42 13.75 -32.16
N LYS A 204 2.22 12.79 -32.66
CA LYS A 204 3.19 12.04 -31.86
C LYS A 204 4.28 12.92 -31.24
N GLU A 205 4.68 14.00 -31.91
CA GLU A 205 5.66 14.95 -31.39
C GLU A 205 5.01 15.89 -30.37
N ARG A 206 3.77 16.34 -30.64
CA ARG A 206 2.97 17.15 -29.71
C ARG A 206 2.55 16.40 -28.44
N MET A 207 2.46 15.06 -28.47
CA MET A 207 2.19 14.25 -27.28
C MET A 207 3.21 14.45 -26.16
N LYS A 208 4.49 14.70 -26.49
CA LYS A 208 5.55 14.82 -25.47
C LYS A 208 5.28 15.96 -24.49
N PRO A 209 5.13 17.23 -24.92
CA PRO A 209 4.83 18.32 -23.99
C PRO A 209 3.44 18.19 -23.35
N ILE A 210 2.44 17.70 -24.08
CA ILE A 210 1.07 17.54 -23.56
C ILE A 210 1.04 16.53 -22.41
N PHE A 211 1.64 15.36 -22.59
CA PHE A 211 1.65 14.33 -21.56
C PHE A 211 2.60 14.62 -20.40
N GLY A 212 3.69 15.36 -20.67
CA GLY A 212 4.51 15.97 -19.62
C GLY A 212 3.65 16.82 -18.69
N TYR A 213 2.91 17.78 -19.27
CA TYR A 213 2.01 18.65 -18.54
C TYR A 213 0.87 17.87 -17.85
N LEU A 214 0.23 16.94 -18.55
CA LEU A 214 -0.89 16.17 -18.00
C LEU A 214 -0.48 15.37 -16.76
N THR A 215 0.77 14.95 -16.66
CA THR A 215 1.27 14.15 -15.55
C THR A 215 1.86 14.99 -14.42
N THR A 216 2.55 16.07 -14.78
CA THR A 216 3.47 16.78 -13.86
C THR A 216 3.18 18.26 -13.71
N LEU A 217 2.24 18.80 -14.49
CA LEU A 217 1.98 20.24 -14.65
C LEU A 217 3.16 21.03 -15.25
N ASP A 218 4.16 20.32 -15.79
CA ASP A 218 5.30 20.87 -16.51
C ASP A 218 5.38 20.22 -17.90
N ILE A 219 5.39 21.06 -18.95
CA ILE A 219 5.56 20.61 -20.34
C ILE A 219 6.89 19.86 -20.56
N PHE A 220 7.93 20.16 -19.76
CA PHE A 220 9.21 19.46 -19.80
C PHE A 220 9.22 18.21 -18.92
N GLY A 221 8.16 17.91 -18.19
CA GLY A 221 8.04 16.73 -17.33
C GLY A 221 7.80 15.41 -18.08
N TYR A 222 8.06 15.38 -19.39
CA TYR A 222 7.83 14.25 -20.26
C TYR A 222 8.66 13.01 -19.91
N SER A 223 8.06 11.83 -20.00
CA SER A 223 8.77 10.55 -19.96
C SER A 223 8.10 9.56 -20.89
N TYR A 224 8.89 8.67 -21.49
CA TYR A 224 8.38 7.68 -22.45
C TYR A 224 7.24 6.82 -21.88
N SER A 225 7.30 6.49 -20.57
CA SER A 225 6.23 5.76 -19.88
C SER A 225 4.86 6.45 -19.95
N GLN A 226 4.80 7.77 -20.17
CA GLN A 226 3.53 8.49 -20.30
C GLN A 226 2.83 8.16 -21.62
N ILE A 227 3.56 8.11 -22.74
CA ILE A 227 2.99 7.71 -24.05
C ILE A 227 2.50 6.26 -24.00
N THR A 228 3.21 5.38 -23.30
CA THR A 228 2.82 3.97 -23.20
C THR A 228 1.71 3.70 -22.17
N THR A 229 1.26 4.71 -21.42
CA THR A 229 0.30 4.55 -20.33
C THR A 229 -0.97 5.38 -20.50
N ILE A 230 -0.84 6.68 -20.76
CA ILE A 230 -1.98 7.63 -20.75
C ILE A 230 -3.04 7.29 -21.79
N PRO A 231 -2.71 7.03 -23.07
CA PRO A 231 -3.72 6.65 -24.07
C PRO A 231 -4.53 5.42 -23.64
N PHE A 232 -3.86 4.44 -23.02
CA PHE A 232 -4.50 3.20 -22.56
C PHE A 232 -5.33 3.39 -21.29
N LEU A 233 -5.00 4.36 -20.42
CA LEU A 233 -5.90 4.78 -19.35
C LEU A 233 -7.18 5.41 -19.89
N VAL A 234 -7.05 6.24 -20.94
CA VAL A 234 -8.20 6.86 -21.62
C VAL A 234 -9.04 5.79 -22.34
N LEU A 235 -8.40 4.79 -22.96
CA LEU A 235 -9.08 3.66 -23.59
C LEU A 235 -9.90 2.86 -22.58
N ALA A 236 -9.30 2.52 -21.44
CA ALA A 236 -10.02 1.82 -20.37
C ALA A 236 -11.19 2.65 -19.84
N LYS A 237 -11.00 3.97 -19.70
CA LYS A 237 -12.05 4.89 -19.28
C LYS A 237 -13.21 4.97 -20.28
N ALA A 238 -12.93 4.85 -21.58
CA ALA A 238 -13.96 4.88 -22.61
C ALA A 238 -14.91 3.67 -22.57
N LEU A 239 -14.54 2.57 -21.89
CA LEU A 239 -15.42 1.42 -21.67
C LEU A 239 -16.43 1.62 -20.52
N ASP A 240 -16.27 2.66 -19.70
CA ASP A 240 -17.23 2.98 -18.63
C ASP A 240 -18.62 3.34 -19.20
N ASP A 241 -18.68 3.89 -20.41
CA ASP A 241 -19.93 4.29 -21.06
C ASP A 241 -19.80 4.14 -22.59
N THR A 242 -20.47 3.13 -23.13
CA THR A 242 -20.57 2.84 -24.57
C THR A 242 -22.02 2.84 -25.05
N SER A 243 -22.91 3.44 -24.26
CA SER A 243 -24.37 3.40 -24.45
C SER A 243 -24.84 4.02 -25.77
N THR A 244 -24.16 5.06 -26.24
CA THR A 244 -24.54 5.80 -27.47
C THR A 244 -23.56 5.54 -28.61
N GLU A 245 -24.03 5.72 -29.84
CA GLU A 245 -23.18 5.65 -31.03
C GLU A 245 -21.99 6.61 -30.95
N PHE A 246 -22.24 7.83 -30.45
CA PHE A 246 -21.19 8.83 -30.21
C PHE A 246 -20.09 8.29 -29.27
N ARG A 247 -20.47 7.66 -28.15
CA ARG A 247 -19.51 7.08 -27.19
C ARG A 247 -18.73 5.91 -27.80
N ARG A 248 -19.39 5.06 -28.60
CA ARG A 248 -18.71 3.98 -29.33
C ARG A 248 -17.71 4.54 -30.35
N ASN A 249 -18.08 5.59 -31.06
CA ASN A 249 -17.19 6.30 -31.97
C ASN A 249 -16.00 6.95 -31.24
N GLN A 250 -16.21 7.49 -30.03
CA GLN A 250 -15.10 7.97 -29.19
C GLN A 250 -14.17 6.83 -28.78
N PHE A 251 -14.71 5.69 -28.32
CA PHE A 251 -13.89 4.52 -27.98
C PHE A 251 -13.04 4.06 -29.17
N LYS A 252 -13.63 3.97 -30.37
CA LYS A 252 -12.93 3.60 -31.60
C LYS A 252 -11.76 4.54 -31.89
N LEU A 253 -11.98 5.85 -31.84
CA LEU A 253 -10.96 6.87 -32.10
C LEU A 253 -9.78 6.77 -31.10
N ILE A 254 -10.10 6.50 -29.83
CA ILE A 254 -9.09 6.29 -28.78
C ILE A 254 -8.33 4.98 -29.04
N LEU A 255 -9.02 3.91 -29.45
CA LEU A 255 -8.40 2.63 -29.77
C LEU A 255 -7.46 2.74 -30.97
N GLU A 256 -7.85 3.43 -32.04
CA GLU A 256 -7.00 3.70 -33.20
C GLU A 256 -5.75 4.50 -32.81
N THR A 257 -5.91 5.47 -31.90
CA THR A 257 -4.78 6.20 -31.30
C THR A 257 -3.86 5.26 -30.51
N CYS A 258 -4.41 4.33 -29.74
CA CYS A 258 -3.63 3.33 -29.01
C CYS A 258 -2.92 2.34 -29.94
N ASP A 259 -3.56 1.91 -31.03
CA ASP A 259 -2.98 1.07 -32.07
C ASP A 259 -1.78 1.78 -32.73
N ALA A 260 -1.89 3.08 -33.03
CA ALA A 260 -0.81 3.88 -33.60
C ALA A 260 0.38 4.00 -32.64
N VAL A 261 0.12 4.28 -31.35
CA VAL A 261 1.14 4.30 -30.30
C VAL A 261 1.83 2.95 -30.18
N TYR A 262 1.06 1.85 -30.14
CA TYR A 262 1.59 0.52 -29.97
C TYR A 262 2.46 0.09 -31.17
N LYS A 263 1.99 0.29 -32.40
CA LYS A 263 2.71 -0.08 -33.64
C LYS A 263 4.06 0.58 -33.77
N GLN A 264 4.17 1.87 -33.43
CA GLN A 264 5.42 2.64 -33.55
C GLN A 264 6.43 2.34 -32.44
N SER A 265 6.01 1.64 -31.40
CA SER A 265 6.73 1.52 -30.15
C SER A 265 7.40 0.14 -30.00
N ASN A 266 8.55 -0.05 -30.64
CA ASN A 266 9.27 -1.33 -30.63
C ASN A 266 9.61 -1.84 -29.22
N ASN A 267 9.96 -0.94 -28.28
CA ASN A 267 10.25 -1.31 -26.90
C ASN A 267 8.99 -1.83 -26.20
N LEU A 268 7.87 -1.10 -26.31
CA LEU A 268 6.59 -1.51 -25.75
C LEU A 268 6.15 -2.89 -26.25
N ARG A 269 6.25 -3.14 -27.57
CA ARG A 269 5.89 -4.43 -28.19
C ARG A 269 6.70 -5.59 -27.62
N LYS A 270 8.04 -5.42 -27.54
CA LYS A 270 8.95 -6.44 -27.00
C LYS A 270 8.73 -6.71 -25.51
N GLU A 271 8.54 -5.65 -24.72
CA GLU A 271 8.28 -5.76 -23.29
C GLU A 271 6.96 -6.48 -23.02
N ASN A 272 5.91 -6.15 -23.77
CA ASN A 272 4.56 -6.68 -23.56
C ASN A 272 4.43 -8.18 -23.87
N ILE A 273 5.05 -8.69 -24.93
CA ILE A 273 5.00 -10.13 -25.25
C ILE A 273 5.50 -10.97 -24.07
N ASN A 274 6.63 -10.59 -23.48
CA ASN A 274 7.18 -11.27 -22.31
C ASN A 274 6.32 -11.05 -21.06
N LEU A 275 5.77 -9.84 -20.91
CA LEU A 275 4.92 -9.49 -19.77
C LEU A 275 3.66 -10.35 -19.71
N PHE A 276 3.00 -10.59 -20.86
CA PHE A 276 1.77 -11.37 -20.92
C PHE A 276 1.96 -12.81 -20.45
N GLU A 277 2.98 -13.50 -20.97
CA GLU A 277 3.31 -14.86 -20.53
C GLU A 277 3.76 -14.91 -19.07
N ASN A 278 4.58 -13.96 -18.63
CA ASN A 278 5.07 -13.94 -17.26
C ASN A 278 3.97 -13.66 -16.24
N TYR A 279 2.94 -12.88 -16.61
CA TYR A 279 1.79 -12.60 -15.74
C TYR A 279 1.09 -13.90 -15.29
N MET A 280 1.03 -14.90 -16.17
CA MET A 280 0.38 -16.18 -15.90
C MET A 280 1.21 -17.09 -14.99
N LYS A 281 2.54 -17.04 -15.10
CA LYS A 281 3.45 -17.97 -14.40
C LYS A 281 3.46 -17.87 -12.88
N SER A 282 3.31 -16.67 -12.32
CA SER A 282 3.41 -16.47 -10.87
C SER A 282 2.68 -15.20 -10.40
N PRO A 283 2.04 -15.21 -9.22
CA PRO A 283 1.49 -14.01 -8.61
C PRO A 283 2.55 -12.91 -8.35
N MET A 284 3.84 -13.28 -8.25
CA MET A 284 4.95 -12.32 -8.12
C MET A 284 5.01 -11.37 -9.31
N ASN A 285 4.73 -11.90 -10.51
CA ASN A 285 4.78 -11.16 -11.77
C ASN A 285 3.58 -10.23 -11.97
N ARG A 286 2.64 -10.22 -11.03
CA ARG A 286 1.42 -9.40 -11.06
C ARG A 286 1.48 -8.23 -10.09
N THR A 287 2.61 -8.01 -9.43
CA THR A 287 2.79 -6.92 -8.47
C THR A 287 2.86 -5.55 -9.16
N ILE A 288 2.59 -4.46 -8.41
CA ILE A 288 2.47 -3.10 -8.98
C ILE A 288 3.76 -2.59 -9.64
N ASP A 289 4.91 -3.11 -9.23
CA ASP A 289 6.20 -2.72 -9.79
C ASP A 289 6.51 -3.40 -11.13
N ILE A 290 5.79 -4.48 -11.47
CA ILE A 290 5.90 -5.18 -12.74
C ILE A 290 4.76 -4.78 -13.67
N VAL A 291 3.51 -4.79 -13.16
CA VAL A 291 2.32 -4.31 -13.88
C VAL A 291 1.71 -3.16 -13.08
N PRO A 292 2.05 -1.90 -13.37
CA PRO A 292 1.54 -0.75 -12.62
C PRO A 292 0.02 -0.63 -12.64
N ASN A 293 -0.62 -0.94 -13.78
CA ASN A 293 -2.06 -0.84 -13.95
C ASN A 293 -2.62 -1.96 -14.84
N ASN A 294 -3.51 -2.77 -14.29
CA ASN A 294 -4.12 -3.92 -14.97
C ASN A 294 -5.02 -3.52 -16.15
N LEU A 295 -5.61 -2.32 -16.15
CA LEU A 295 -6.42 -1.84 -17.27
C LEU A 295 -5.53 -1.43 -18.46
N VAL A 296 -4.37 -0.83 -18.18
CA VAL A 296 -3.37 -0.52 -19.20
C VAL A 296 -2.82 -1.80 -19.81
N TYR A 297 -2.53 -2.81 -18.98
CA TYR A 297 -2.13 -4.14 -19.42
C TYR A 297 -3.15 -4.77 -20.39
N LEU A 298 -4.45 -4.67 -20.09
CA LEU A 298 -5.51 -5.16 -20.98
C LEU A 298 -5.60 -4.37 -22.28
N GLY A 299 -5.45 -3.05 -22.23
CA GLY A 299 -5.37 -2.21 -23.43
C GLY A 299 -4.16 -2.57 -24.31
N HIS A 300 -3.00 -2.83 -23.72
CA HIS A 300 -1.83 -3.33 -24.43
C HIS A 300 -2.09 -4.69 -25.08
N MET A 301 -2.73 -5.61 -24.37
CA MET A 301 -3.06 -6.93 -24.89
C MET A 301 -4.04 -6.84 -26.07
N LEU A 302 -5.02 -5.94 -26.01
CA LEU A 302 -5.95 -5.68 -27.10
C LEU A 302 -5.23 -5.15 -28.35
N CYS A 303 -4.35 -4.16 -28.22
CA CYS A 303 -3.56 -3.65 -29.34
C CYS A 303 -2.57 -4.71 -29.87
N ALA A 304 -1.95 -5.50 -28.99
CA ALA A 304 -1.06 -6.59 -29.39
C ALA A 304 -1.77 -7.64 -30.24
N LEU A 305 -2.98 -8.04 -29.85
CA LEU A 305 -3.82 -8.97 -30.60
C LEU A 305 -4.19 -8.39 -31.97
N ARG A 306 -4.64 -7.14 -32.00
CA ARG A 306 -5.02 -6.44 -33.25
C ARG A 306 -3.85 -6.21 -34.19
N CYS A 307 -2.63 -6.04 -33.65
CA CYS A 307 -1.41 -5.90 -34.44
C CYS A 307 -0.78 -7.24 -34.84
N GLY A 308 -1.31 -8.37 -34.38
CA GLY A 308 -0.80 -9.71 -34.68
C GLY A 308 0.47 -10.10 -33.92
N ASP A 309 0.81 -9.39 -32.84
CA ASP A 309 1.97 -9.72 -31.99
C ASP A 309 1.69 -10.92 -31.06
N ILE A 310 0.42 -11.17 -30.76
CA ILE A 310 -0.07 -12.34 -30.03
C ILE A 310 -1.22 -12.97 -30.80
N SER A 311 -1.42 -14.29 -30.67
CA SER A 311 -2.47 -14.99 -31.38
C SER A 311 -3.77 -15.08 -30.56
N PHE A 312 -4.91 -15.28 -31.24
CA PHE A 312 -6.17 -15.60 -30.56
C PHE A 312 -6.08 -16.89 -29.72
N GLN A 313 -5.22 -17.83 -30.11
CA GLN A 313 -4.98 -19.07 -29.36
C GLN A 313 -4.27 -18.79 -28.03
N ASP A 314 -3.30 -17.87 -28.02
CA ASP A 314 -2.62 -17.46 -26.79
C ASP A 314 -3.58 -16.81 -25.81
N VAL A 315 -4.37 -15.85 -26.30
CA VAL A 315 -5.39 -15.17 -25.48
C VAL A 315 -6.41 -16.17 -24.95
N LYS A 316 -6.92 -17.08 -25.81
CA LYS A 316 -7.85 -18.13 -25.41
C LYS A 316 -7.27 -19.01 -24.31
N ARG A 317 -6.01 -19.45 -24.44
CA ARG A 317 -5.29 -20.22 -23.43
C ARG A 317 -5.21 -19.45 -22.11
N TRP A 318 -4.77 -18.19 -22.12
CA TRP A 318 -4.66 -17.41 -20.89
C TRP A 318 -6.01 -17.16 -20.21
N LEU A 319 -7.08 -16.93 -20.98
CA LEU A 319 -8.44 -16.81 -20.44
C LEU A 319 -8.90 -18.13 -19.78
N GLN A 320 -8.63 -19.28 -20.41
CA GLN A 320 -8.90 -20.60 -19.83
C GLN A 320 -8.05 -20.88 -18.58
N GLU A 321 -6.83 -20.37 -18.54
CA GLU A 321 -5.92 -20.39 -17.38
C GLU A 321 -6.23 -19.31 -16.34
N LYS A 322 -7.46 -18.77 -16.35
CA LYS A 322 -8.02 -17.86 -15.34
C LYS A 322 -7.41 -16.45 -15.30
N LEU A 323 -6.88 -15.94 -16.41
CA LEU A 323 -6.34 -14.56 -16.51
C LEU A 323 -7.25 -13.50 -15.88
N ILE A 324 -8.56 -13.55 -16.19
CA ILE A 324 -9.54 -12.57 -15.68
C ILE A 324 -9.68 -12.64 -14.17
N ILE A 325 -9.70 -13.84 -13.58
CA ILE A 325 -9.76 -14.03 -12.13
C ILE A 325 -8.53 -13.39 -11.46
N TYR A 326 -7.34 -13.59 -12.02
CA TYR A 326 -6.11 -13.00 -11.49
C TYR A 326 -6.08 -11.46 -11.62
N LEU A 327 -6.58 -10.92 -12.72
CA LEU A 327 -6.70 -9.46 -12.91
C LEU A 327 -7.66 -8.84 -11.90
N ILE A 328 -8.80 -9.49 -11.65
CA ILE A 328 -9.81 -9.06 -10.67
C ILE A 328 -9.25 -9.13 -9.25
N GLU A 329 -8.61 -10.23 -8.86
CA GLU A 329 -8.00 -10.38 -7.54
C GLU A 329 -6.93 -9.31 -7.28
N GLU A 330 -6.02 -9.09 -8.24
CA GLU A 330 -4.99 -8.07 -8.10
C GLU A 330 -5.58 -6.66 -8.05
N PHE A 331 -6.65 -6.40 -8.80
CA PHE A 331 -7.34 -5.13 -8.71
C PHE A 331 -7.95 -4.91 -7.32
N ILE A 332 -8.66 -5.89 -6.79
CA ILE A 332 -9.22 -5.86 -5.42
C ILE A 332 -8.09 -5.61 -4.42
N ARG A 333 -7.05 -6.44 -4.41
CA ARG A 333 -5.88 -6.34 -3.51
C ARG A 333 -5.29 -4.93 -3.47
N ARG A 334 -5.06 -4.31 -4.63
CA ARG A 334 -4.48 -2.96 -4.75
C ARG A 334 -5.42 -1.86 -4.29
N ARG A 335 -6.74 -2.09 -4.31
CA ARG A 335 -7.76 -1.13 -3.89
C ARG A 335 -8.05 -1.20 -2.40
N LEU A 336 -7.97 -2.37 -1.76
CA LEU A 336 -8.29 -2.52 -0.33
C LEU A 336 -7.42 -1.66 0.60
N ASN A 337 -6.24 -1.20 0.16
CA ASN A 337 -5.40 -0.24 0.90
C ASN A 337 -5.88 1.23 0.83
N LYS A 338 -6.79 1.57 -0.09
CA LYS A 338 -7.16 2.96 -0.41
C LYS A 338 -8.50 3.40 0.19
N PHE A 339 -9.26 2.46 0.76
CA PHE A 339 -10.60 2.74 1.29
C PHE A 339 -10.60 2.56 2.80
N GLU A 340 -10.60 3.67 3.52
CA GLU A 340 -10.62 3.70 4.99
C GLU A 340 -11.81 2.91 5.56
N ALA A 341 -12.98 2.99 4.91
CA ALA A 341 -14.15 2.20 5.29
C ALA A 341 -13.88 0.68 5.23
N VAL A 342 -13.19 0.23 4.18
CA VAL A 342 -12.81 -1.18 4.03
C VAL A 342 -11.77 -1.57 5.07
N GLU A 343 -10.76 -0.73 5.31
CA GLU A 343 -9.75 -0.99 6.34
C GLU A 343 -10.37 -1.11 7.73
N LYS A 344 -11.31 -0.22 8.08
CA LYS A 344 -12.04 -0.27 9.33
C LYS A 344 -12.80 -1.58 9.50
N GLU A 345 -13.54 -2.02 8.49
CA GLU A 345 -14.30 -3.28 8.54
C GLU A 345 -13.37 -4.51 8.57
N MET A 346 -12.32 -4.53 7.74
CA MET A 346 -11.44 -5.69 7.56
C MET A 346 -10.34 -5.82 8.63
N SER A 347 -10.05 -4.76 9.38
CA SER A 347 -8.99 -4.77 10.42
C SER A 347 -9.28 -5.72 11.58
N ASN A 348 -10.54 -6.00 11.88
CA ASN A 348 -10.94 -6.95 12.90
C ASN A 348 -11.25 -8.31 12.28
N VAL A 349 -10.19 -9.11 12.06
CA VAL A 349 -10.28 -10.45 11.46
C VAL A 349 -11.29 -11.35 12.20
N GLY A 350 -11.38 -11.25 13.54
CA GLY A 350 -12.35 -12.01 14.32
C GLY A 350 -13.80 -11.68 13.97
N ARG A 351 -14.11 -10.40 13.71
CA ARG A 351 -15.44 -9.98 13.25
C ARG A 351 -15.70 -10.42 11.80
N VAL A 352 -14.72 -10.25 10.92
CA VAL A 352 -14.81 -10.64 9.49
C VAL A 352 -15.06 -12.13 9.32
N LEU A 353 -14.35 -12.95 10.11
CA LEU A 353 -14.53 -14.40 10.15
C LEU A 353 -15.72 -14.83 11.02
N GLY A 354 -16.43 -13.90 11.65
CA GLY A 354 -17.60 -14.26 12.43
C GLY A 354 -17.33 -15.11 13.67
N ILE A 355 -16.16 -14.94 14.28
CA ILE A 355 -15.73 -15.75 15.41
C ILE A 355 -16.58 -15.38 16.62
N ASP A 356 -17.38 -16.34 17.09
CA ASP A 356 -18.10 -16.23 18.35
C ASP A 356 -17.09 -16.15 19.50
N GLN A 357 -16.89 -14.93 20.01
CA GLN A 357 -15.91 -14.70 21.08
C GLN A 357 -16.31 -15.40 22.38
N GLU A 358 -17.61 -15.65 22.62
CA GLU A 358 -18.01 -16.36 23.83
C GLU A 358 -17.58 -17.81 23.74
N LYS A 359 -17.97 -18.49 22.65
CA LYS A 359 -17.65 -19.91 22.42
C LYS A 359 -16.15 -20.19 22.26
N TYR A 360 -15.45 -19.43 21.42
CA TYR A 360 -14.08 -19.76 21.02
C TYR A 360 -13.00 -19.12 21.91
N ILE A 361 -13.33 -18.07 22.66
CA ILE A 361 -12.35 -17.33 23.47
C ILE A 361 -12.74 -17.32 24.96
N ASN A 362 -13.92 -16.82 25.32
CA ASN A 362 -14.24 -16.55 26.71
C ASN A 362 -14.54 -17.83 27.51
N GLU A 363 -15.28 -18.79 26.94
CA GLU A 363 -15.53 -20.09 27.58
C GLU A 363 -14.23 -20.86 27.85
N PRO A 364 -13.34 -21.09 26.85
CA PRO A 364 -12.04 -21.73 27.11
C PRO A 364 -11.17 -21.00 28.14
N ILE A 365 -11.25 -19.67 28.19
CA ILE A 365 -10.50 -18.87 29.16
C ILE A 365 -11.08 -18.99 30.57
N LYS A 366 -12.41 -19.02 30.73
CA LYS A 366 -13.06 -19.28 32.03
C LYS A 366 -12.72 -20.67 32.55
N GLU A 367 -12.74 -21.68 31.67
CA GLU A 367 -12.32 -23.05 32.01
C GLU A 367 -10.84 -23.09 32.42
N TYR A 368 -9.98 -22.41 31.65
CA TYR A 368 -8.56 -22.30 31.95
C TYR A 368 -8.32 -21.61 33.30
N GLU A 369 -8.94 -20.46 33.54
CA GLU A 369 -8.82 -19.71 34.80
C GLU A 369 -9.21 -20.60 35.98
N LYS A 370 -10.38 -21.25 35.95
CA LYS A 370 -10.80 -22.20 37.00
C LYS A 370 -9.78 -23.32 37.22
N SER A 371 -9.29 -23.95 36.15
CA SER A 371 -8.28 -25.01 36.24
C SER A 371 -6.93 -24.52 36.78
N TYR A 372 -6.58 -23.28 36.45
CA TYR A 372 -5.36 -22.62 36.90
C TYR A 372 -5.47 -22.23 38.36
N ASP A 373 -6.65 -21.80 38.82
CA ASP A 373 -6.91 -21.49 40.22
C ASP A 373 -6.76 -22.75 41.09
N GLU A 374 -7.33 -23.88 40.64
CA GLU A 374 -7.19 -25.18 41.30
C GLU A 374 -5.73 -25.66 41.33
N TYR A 375 -5.01 -25.55 40.21
CA TYR A 375 -3.58 -25.83 40.11
C TYR A 375 -2.77 -24.94 41.07
N PHE A 376 -3.06 -23.65 41.07
CA PHE A 376 -2.38 -22.66 41.89
C PHE A 376 -2.62 -22.89 43.39
N ASN A 377 -3.84 -23.23 43.79
CA ASN A 377 -4.15 -23.57 45.18
C ASN A 377 -3.43 -24.86 45.62
N LYS A 378 -3.40 -25.90 44.79
CA LYS A 378 -2.68 -27.16 45.09
C LYS A 378 -1.16 -26.96 45.23
N ILE A 379 -0.56 -26.05 44.47
CA ILE A 379 0.87 -25.70 44.65
C ILE A 379 1.12 -25.02 46.00
N ASN A 380 0.15 -24.23 46.49
CA ASN A 380 0.27 -23.51 47.74
C ASN A 380 -0.15 -24.33 48.97
N GLU A 381 -0.72 -25.53 48.78
CA GLU A 381 -1.00 -26.46 49.87
C GLU A 381 0.31 -27.15 50.32
N PRO A 382 0.60 -27.21 51.63
CA PRO A 382 1.76 -27.92 52.15
C PRO A 382 1.53 -29.43 51.99
N THR A 383 1.90 -29.99 50.84
CA THR A 383 1.76 -31.43 50.54
C THR A 383 3.09 -32.17 50.69
N THR A 384 3.03 -33.29 51.41
CA THR A 384 4.14 -34.21 51.76
C THR A 384 4.43 -35.28 50.70
N THR A 385 3.92 -35.15 49.48
CA THR A 385 4.06 -36.17 48.42
C THR A 385 4.47 -35.56 47.08
N GLU A 386 5.60 -36.04 46.54
CA GLU A 386 6.23 -35.64 45.28
C GLU A 386 5.46 -36.10 44.03
N THR A 387 4.16 -35.75 43.91
CA THR A 387 3.43 -35.94 42.65
C THR A 387 3.66 -34.73 41.75
N LYS A 388 4.25 -34.96 40.57
CA LYS A 388 4.53 -33.92 39.57
C LYS A 388 3.21 -33.32 39.04
N LEU A 389 2.81 -32.16 39.55
CA LEU A 389 1.62 -31.44 39.08
C LEU A 389 1.86 -30.92 37.65
N GLU A 390 1.01 -31.31 36.71
CA GLU A 390 1.05 -30.80 35.33
C GLU A 390 0.39 -29.43 35.24
N THR A 391 0.99 -28.53 34.46
CA THR A 391 0.44 -27.19 34.20
C THR A 391 -0.82 -27.29 33.33
N PRO A 392 -1.93 -26.63 33.69
CA PRO A 392 -3.12 -26.60 32.86
C PRO A 392 -2.82 -26.03 31.47
N THR A 393 -3.49 -26.57 30.45
CA THR A 393 -3.46 -26.08 29.08
C THR A 393 -4.84 -25.55 28.70
N VAL A 394 -4.89 -24.50 27.88
CA VAL A 394 -6.15 -23.96 27.39
C VAL A 394 -6.69 -24.87 26.28
N ASN A 395 -7.99 -25.18 26.33
CA ASN A 395 -8.65 -25.94 25.28
C ASN A 395 -8.80 -25.07 24.03
N ILE A 396 -8.23 -25.50 22.90
CA ILE A 396 -8.32 -24.76 21.63
C ILE A 396 -9.33 -25.46 20.74
N GLN A 397 -10.48 -24.81 20.52
CA GLN A 397 -11.44 -25.24 19.52
C GLN A 397 -11.02 -24.73 18.14
N HIS A 398 -10.78 -25.65 17.21
CA HIS A 398 -10.39 -25.32 15.85
C HIS A 398 -11.59 -25.11 14.92
N TYR A 399 -11.32 -24.44 13.80
CA TYR A 399 -12.25 -24.27 12.69
C TYR A 399 -12.82 -25.61 12.21
N ASP A 400 -14.14 -25.64 11.98
CA ASP A 400 -14.85 -26.77 11.38
C ASP A 400 -15.67 -26.26 10.19
N SER A 401 -15.34 -26.77 9.00
CA SER A 401 -15.94 -26.34 7.74
C SER A 401 -17.44 -26.66 7.65
N ASN A 402 -17.93 -27.65 8.40
CA ASN A 402 -19.33 -28.10 8.36
C ASN A 402 -20.25 -27.20 9.18
N THR A 403 -19.72 -26.59 10.24
CA THR A 403 -20.50 -25.78 11.18
C THR A 403 -20.26 -24.27 11.01
N TYR A 404 -19.22 -23.88 10.25
CA TYR A 404 -18.91 -22.49 9.99
C TYR A 404 -19.99 -21.80 9.16
N GLN A 405 -20.50 -20.69 9.69
CA GLN A 405 -21.44 -19.79 9.00
C GLN A 405 -20.86 -18.37 8.94
N ILE A 406 -21.09 -17.67 7.83
CA ILE A 406 -20.66 -16.29 7.66
C ILE A 406 -21.75 -15.38 8.24
N PRO A 407 -21.48 -14.63 9.32
CA PRO A 407 -22.56 -13.96 10.06
C PRO A 407 -23.00 -12.63 9.46
N ASP A 408 -22.13 -11.92 8.73
CA ASP A 408 -22.46 -10.60 8.15
C ASP A 408 -21.81 -10.41 6.78
N LEU A 409 -22.63 -10.19 5.76
CA LEU A 409 -22.20 -9.90 4.38
C LEU A 409 -22.26 -8.40 4.05
N SER A 410 -22.60 -7.53 5.00
CA SER A 410 -22.73 -6.08 4.76
C SER A 410 -21.43 -5.45 4.24
N PHE A 411 -20.28 -5.94 4.71
CA PHE A 411 -18.98 -5.48 4.23
C PHE A 411 -18.68 -5.90 2.79
N PHE A 412 -19.31 -6.96 2.26
CA PHE A 412 -19.18 -7.32 0.84
C PHE A 412 -19.72 -6.20 -0.04
N THR A 413 -20.84 -5.59 0.34
CA THR A 413 -21.44 -4.48 -0.39
C THR A 413 -20.46 -3.30 -0.45
N THR A 414 -19.78 -3.01 0.66
CA THR A 414 -18.78 -1.93 0.73
C THR A 414 -17.58 -2.24 -0.18
N ILE A 415 -17.05 -3.46 -0.14
CA ILE A 415 -15.94 -3.88 -1.01
C ILE A 415 -16.36 -3.82 -2.48
N LYS A 416 -17.52 -4.40 -2.83
CA LYS A 416 -18.07 -4.40 -4.20
C LYS A 416 -18.22 -2.98 -4.71
N GLN A 417 -18.90 -2.10 -3.99
CA GLN A 417 -19.04 -0.69 -4.38
C GLN A 417 -17.70 0.00 -4.65
N ALA A 418 -16.67 -0.31 -3.87
CA ALA A 418 -15.33 0.26 -4.03
C ALA A 418 -14.58 -0.23 -5.28
N VAL A 419 -14.95 -1.38 -5.86
CA VAL A 419 -14.25 -2.01 -6.99
C VAL A 419 -15.10 -2.18 -8.26
N ASN A 420 -16.43 -2.04 -8.16
CA ASN A 420 -17.40 -2.40 -9.20
C ASN A 420 -17.05 -1.81 -10.57
N SER A 421 -16.94 -0.48 -10.69
CA SER A 421 -16.72 0.18 -11.99
C SER A 421 -15.49 -0.34 -12.72
N SER A 422 -14.39 -0.64 -12.01
CA SER A 422 -13.17 -1.12 -12.68
C SER A 422 -13.18 -2.63 -12.94
N ILE A 423 -13.83 -3.44 -12.11
CA ILE A 423 -14.05 -4.86 -12.42
C ILE A 423 -14.96 -4.98 -13.64
N GLU A 424 -15.98 -4.13 -13.75
CA GLU A 424 -16.85 -4.01 -14.92
C GLU A 424 -16.02 -3.71 -16.17
N THR A 425 -15.09 -2.76 -16.13
CA THR A 425 -14.14 -2.50 -17.23
C THR A 425 -13.31 -3.75 -17.60
N ILE A 426 -12.78 -4.49 -16.61
CA ILE A 426 -12.02 -5.73 -16.86
C ILE A 426 -12.89 -6.77 -17.57
N LEU A 427 -14.13 -6.94 -17.13
CA LEU A 427 -15.08 -7.89 -17.71
C LEU A 427 -15.52 -7.46 -19.12
N ARG A 428 -15.59 -6.16 -19.40
CA ARG A 428 -15.83 -5.64 -20.76
C ARG A 428 -14.68 -5.93 -21.70
N PHE A 429 -13.44 -5.75 -21.25
CA PHE A 429 -12.28 -6.23 -22.00
C PHE A 429 -12.37 -7.74 -22.27
N ASN A 430 -12.76 -8.54 -21.26
CA ASN A 430 -12.98 -9.97 -21.46
C ASN A 430 -14.01 -10.26 -22.56
N LYS A 431 -15.13 -9.54 -22.59
CA LYS A 431 -16.16 -9.69 -23.64
C LYS A 431 -15.64 -9.36 -25.03
N ILE A 432 -14.76 -8.35 -25.16
CA ILE A 432 -14.09 -8.04 -26.42
C ILE A 432 -13.21 -9.24 -26.86
N PHE A 433 -12.40 -9.79 -25.95
CA PHE A 433 -11.55 -10.95 -26.28
C PHE A 433 -12.37 -12.20 -26.63
N GLU A 434 -13.42 -12.50 -25.88
CA GLU A 434 -14.33 -13.61 -26.16
C GLU A 434 -14.94 -13.49 -27.56
N SER A 435 -15.35 -12.28 -27.94
CA SER A 435 -15.94 -12.03 -29.26
C SER A 435 -14.93 -12.23 -30.38
N PHE A 436 -13.69 -11.78 -30.21
CA PHE A 436 -12.61 -12.02 -31.16
C PHE A 436 -12.20 -13.50 -31.28
N ILE A 437 -12.25 -14.24 -30.16
CA ILE A 437 -11.96 -15.68 -30.15
C ILE A 437 -13.08 -16.47 -30.83
N ALA A 438 -14.34 -16.04 -30.65
CA ALA A 438 -15.50 -16.67 -31.27
C ALA A 438 -15.50 -16.49 -32.79
N ASP A 439 -15.18 -15.29 -33.26
CA ASP A 439 -15.03 -14.99 -34.69
C ASP A 439 -13.93 -13.94 -34.90
N SER A 440 -12.84 -14.35 -35.55
CA SER A 440 -11.70 -13.48 -35.84
C SER A 440 -12.00 -12.38 -36.87
N THR A 441 -13.15 -12.46 -37.55
CA THR A 441 -13.60 -11.44 -38.51
C THR A 441 -14.42 -10.33 -37.84
N ASN A 442 -14.78 -10.48 -36.56
CA ASN A 442 -15.48 -9.45 -35.80
C ASN A 442 -14.69 -8.14 -35.80
N THR A 443 -15.41 -7.03 -35.97
CA THR A 443 -14.85 -5.70 -35.81
C THR A 443 -15.15 -5.18 -34.42
N ILE A 444 -14.42 -4.16 -33.96
CA ILE A 444 -14.71 -3.56 -32.65
C ILE A 444 -16.10 -2.93 -32.66
N GLU A 445 -16.50 -2.37 -33.79
CA GLU A 445 -17.80 -1.77 -34.01
C GLU A 445 -18.93 -2.80 -33.84
N SER A 446 -18.81 -3.96 -34.48
CA SER A 446 -19.82 -5.01 -34.36
C SER A 446 -19.91 -5.56 -32.93
N ILE A 447 -18.78 -5.61 -32.20
CA ILE A 447 -18.74 -6.01 -30.79
C ILE A 447 -19.42 -4.98 -29.89
N LEU A 448 -19.15 -3.68 -30.08
CA LEU A 448 -19.71 -2.64 -29.23
C LEU A 448 -21.20 -2.39 -29.46
N GLU A 449 -21.75 -2.87 -30.58
CA GLU A 449 -23.19 -2.82 -30.85
C GLU A 449 -24.00 -3.90 -30.11
N THR A 450 -23.34 -4.92 -29.56
CA THR A 450 -24.03 -5.98 -28.84
C THR A 450 -24.68 -5.47 -27.55
N PRO A 451 -25.77 -6.10 -27.07
CA PRO A 451 -26.47 -5.67 -25.87
C PRO A 451 -25.56 -5.52 -24.65
N GLU A 452 -24.51 -6.35 -24.53
CA GLU A 452 -23.50 -6.34 -23.47
C GLU A 452 -22.72 -5.01 -23.35
N PHE A 453 -22.73 -4.18 -24.40
CA PHE A 453 -22.07 -2.86 -24.42
C PHE A 453 -23.06 -1.69 -24.45
N GLN A 454 -24.37 -1.93 -24.42
CA GLN A 454 -25.40 -0.90 -24.30
C GLN A 454 -25.64 -0.49 -22.83
N PHE A 455 -24.59 0.03 -22.19
CA PHE A 455 -24.60 0.30 -20.75
C PHE A 455 -23.96 1.63 -20.37
N THR A 456 -24.37 2.12 -19.21
CA THR A 456 -23.88 3.34 -18.55
C THR A 456 -23.01 3.00 -17.34
N LYS A 457 -22.24 3.98 -16.88
CA LYS A 457 -21.21 3.86 -15.82
C LYS A 457 -21.69 3.23 -14.51
N ASP A 458 -22.98 3.31 -14.21
CA ASP A 458 -23.56 2.83 -12.95
C ASP A 458 -24.20 1.43 -13.07
N GLN A 459 -24.21 0.83 -14.26
CA GLN A 459 -24.70 -0.53 -14.47
C GLN A 459 -23.56 -1.54 -14.27
N THR A 460 -23.76 -2.48 -13.34
CA THR A 460 -22.73 -3.42 -12.89
C THR A 460 -23.13 -4.88 -13.13
N ASP A 461 -23.85 -5.15 -14.22
CA ASP A 461 -24.47 -6.45 -14.45
C ASP A 461 -23.43 -7.56 -14.66
N LEU A 462 -22.31 -7.28 -15.33
CA LEU A 462 -21.23 -8.23 -15.48
C LEU A 462 -20.56 -8.51 -14.13
N VAL A 463 -20.31 -7.47 -13.33
CA VAL A 463 -19.74 -7.62 -11.99
C VAL A 463 -20.66 -8.42 -11.07
N ASN A 464 -21.96 -8.13 -11.09
CA ASN A 464 -22.95 -8.85 -10.30
C ASN A 464 -22.98 -10.32 -10.72
N THR A 465 -23.01 -10.60 -12.02
CA THR A 465 -22.96 -11.96 -12.56
C THR A 465 -21.67 -12.68 -12.13
N PHE A 466 -20.53 -12.02 -12.22
CA PHE A 466 -19.23 -12.57 -11.79
C PHE A 466 -19.22 -12.92 -10.31
N PHE A 467 -19.65 -12.02 -9.42
CA PHE A 467 -19.66 -12.36 -7.99
C PHE A 467 -20.71 -13.41 -7.66
N ASN A 468 -21.87 -13.40 -8.32
CA ASN A 468 -22.94 -14.36 -8.09
C ASN A 468 -22.57 -15.79 -8.53
N SER A 469 -21.54 -15.96 -9.39
CA SER A 469 -21.03 -17.30 -9.71
C SER A 469 -20.22 -17.95 -8.60
N TYR A 470 -19.91 -17.21 -7.51
CA TYR A 470 -19.13 -17.72 -6.38
C TYR A 470 -19.95 -17.70 -5.10
N THR A 471 -19.78 -18.74 -4.29
CA THR A 471 -20.39 -18.79 -2.96
C THR A 471 -19.87 -17.63 -2.09
N PRO A 472 -20.66 -17.15 -1.11
CA PRO A 472 -20.18 -16.14 -0.18
C PRO A 472 -18.90 -16.55 0.57
N LYS A 473 -18.69 -17.85 0.79
CA LYS A 473 -17.49 -18.40 1.42
C LYS A 473 -16.24 -18.18 0.58
N VAL A 474 -16.31 -18.45 -0.73
CA VAL A 474 -15.22 -18.19 -1.68
C VAL A 474 -14.92 -16.69 -1.80
N GLN A 475 -15.96 -15.86 -1.85
CA GLN A 475 -15.80 -14.41 -1.89
C GLN A 475 -15.09 -13.90 -0.63
N LEU A 476 -15.50 -14.35 0.55
CA LEU A 476 -14.88 -14.01 1.83
C LEU A 476 -13.40 -14.41 1.87
N ALA A 477 -13.09 -15.67 1.53
CA ALA A 477 -11.72 -16.17 1.53
C ALA A 477 -10.81 -15.35 0.60
N THR A 478 -11.31 -15.01 -0.59
CA THR A 478 -10.56 -14.18 -1.55
C THR A 478 -10.35 -12.76 -1.03
N PHE A 479 -11.40 -12.10 -0.52
CA PHE A 479 -11.29 -10.75 0.02
C PHE A 479 -10.36 -10.68 1.24
N LEU A 480 -10.43 -11.68 2.13
CA LEU A 480 -9.54 -11.79 3.28
C LEU A 480 -8.09 -11.95 2.83
N GLN A 481 -7.80 -12.89 1.92
CA GLN A 481 -6.45 -13.08 1.38
C GLN A 481 -5.92 -11.80 0.70
N SER A 482 -6.72 -11.16 -0.16
CA SER A 482 -6.33 -9.92 -0.82
C SER A 482 -6.12 -8.77 0.18
N PHE A 483 -6.86 -8.74 1.30
CA PHE A 483 -6.65 -7.74 2.36
C PHE A 483 -5.36 -8.01 3.15
N LEU A 484 -5.10 -9.26 3.52
CA LEU A 484 -3.88 -9.63 4.24
C LEU A 484 -2.65 -9.38 3.37
N HIS A 485 -2.74 -9.67 2.06
CA HIS A 485 -1.65 -9.50 1.10
C HIS A 485 -1.69 -8.15 0.34
N ARG A 486 -2.38 -7.14 0.88
CA ARG A 486 -2.57 -5.84 0.20
C ARG A 486 -1.26 -5.08 -0.03
N GLN A 487 -0.27 -5.27 0.83
CA GLN A 487 1.08 -4.74 0.64
C GLN A 487 1.92 -5.70 -0.21
N ASN A 488 2.70 -5.16 -1.16
CA ASN A 488 3.53 -6.01 -2.01
C ASN A 488 4.57 -6.80 -1.23
N SER A 489 5.18 -6.24 -0.18
CA SER A 489 6.13 -6.96 0.69
C SER A 489 5.49 -8.20 1.32
N VAL A 490 4.31 -8.03 1.92
CA VAL A 490 3.55 -9.10 2.56
C VAL A 490 3.09 -10.14 1.53
N ARG A 491 2.68 -9.72 0.33
CA ARG A 491 2.35 -10.63 -0.77
C ARG A 491 3.53 -11.52 -1.15
N ARG A 492 4.74 -10.96 -1.27
CA ARG A 492 5.96 -11.71 -1.60
C ARG A 492 6.30 -12.71 -0.50
N GLU A 493 6.28 -12.26 0.75
CA GLU A 493 6.50 -13.12 1.91
C GLU A 493 5.52 -14.30 1.95
N ALA A 494 4.24 -14.06 1.67
CA ALA A 494 3.23 -15.11 1.63
C ALA A 494 3.43 -16.11 0.48
N ILE A 495 3.96 -15.66 -0.67
CA ILE A 495 4.27 -16.54 -1.80
C ILE A 495 5.51 -17.39 -1.51
N GLU A 496 6.54 -16.78 -0.92
CA GLU A 496 7.85 -17.37 -0.65
C GLU A 496 7.88 -18.22 0.63
N SER A 497 6.84 -18.19 1.46
CA SER A 497 6.78 -18.98 2.70
C SER A 497 6.70 -20.48 2.40
N GLU A 498 7.23 -21.29 3.32
CA GLU A 498 7.09 -22.76 3.30
C GLU A 498 6.37 -23.26 4.56
N PRO A 499 5.13 -23.82 4.43
CA PRO A 499 4.31 -23.91 3.22
C PRO A 499 3.85 -22.53 2.72
N THR A 500 3.47 -22.45 1.44
CA THR A 500 3.00 -21.20 0.84
C THR A 500 1.71 -20.74 1.52
N LYS A 501 1.63 -19.45 1.84
CA LYS A 501 0.42 -18.80 2.40
C LYS A 501 -0.40 -18.11 1.33
N TYR A 502 0.05 -18.14 0.07
CA TYR A 502 -0.73 -17.65 -1.07
C TYR A 502 -1.46 -18.80 -1.75
N TYR A 503 -2.78 -18.70 -1.79
CA TYR A 503 -3.65 -19.68 -2.40
C TYR A 503 -4.38 -19.13 -3.62
N GLU A 504 -4.84 -20.04 -4.47
CA GLU A 504 -5.61 -19.73 -5.66
C GLU A 504 -6.88 -18.93 -5.29
N PRO A 505 -7.09 -17.73 -5.87
CA PRO A 505 -8.26 -16.92 -5.57
C PRO A 505 -9.52 -17.45 -6.26
N PHE A 506 -10.68 -17.11 -5.70
CA PHE A 506 -11.98 -17.55 -6.21
C PHE A 506 -12.09 -19.07 -6.42
N SER A 507 -11.45 -19.87 -5.55
CA SER A 507 -11.42 -21.33 -5.65
C SER A 507 -12.06 -22.00 -4.44
N GLU A 508 -13.03 -22.88 -4.69
CA GLU A 508 -13.67 -23.70 -3.65
C GLU A 508 -12.64 -24.60 -2.93
N SER A 509 -11.64 -25.11 -3.66
CA SER A 509 -10.63 -26.04 -3.10
C SER A 509 -9.69 -25.41 -2.07
N THR A 510 -9.47 -24.10 -2.13
CA THR A 510 -8.55 -23.38 -1.23
C THR A 510 -9.30 -22.58 -0.16
N THR A 511 -10.61 -22.43 -0.31
CA THR A 511 -11.45 -21.59 0.57
C THR A 511 -11.37 -22.04 2.02
N ASP A 512 -11.56 -23.33 2.30
CA ASP A 512 -11.48 -23.85 3.66
C ASP A 512 -10.08 -23.78 4.26
N ILE A 513 -9.03 -23.88 3.44
CA ILE A 513 -7.65 -23.73 3.89
C ILE A 513 -7.42 -22.30 4.37
N ILE A 514 -7.74 -21.31 3.54
CA ILE A 514 -7.58 -19.88 3.88
C ILE A 514 -8.36 -19.53 5.15
N LEU A 515 -9.63 -19.93 5.23
CA LEU A 515 -10.48 -19.60 6.38
C LEU A 515 -10.01 -20.31 7.65
N SER A 516 -9.68 -21.59 7.57
CA SER A 516 -9.22 -22.37 8.73
C SER A 516 -7.90 -21.85 9.30
N GLU A 517 -6.91 -21.55 8.45
CA GLU A 517 -5.62 -21.01 8.90
C GLU A 517 -5.80 -19.69 9.64
N ASN A 518 -6.52 -18.75 9.04
CA ASN A 518 -6.73 -17.42 9.64
C ASN A 518 -7.62 -17.47 10.89
N PHE A 519 -8.64 -18.34 10.90
CA PHE A 519 -9.50 -18.55 12.06
C PHE A 519 -8.68 -19.12 13.23
N ASN A 520 -7.96 -20.21 12.98
CA ASN A 520 -7.17 -20.91 13.99
C ASN A 520 -6.04 -20.03 14.53
N GLU A 521 -5.35 -19.28 13.66
CA GLU A 521 -4.32 -18.34 14.05
C GLU A 521 -4.89 -17.24 14.96
N TYR A 522 -6.03 -16.65 14.60
CA TYR A 522 -6.68 -15.63 15.43
C TYR A 522 -7.06 -16.17 16.81
N VAL A 523 -7.74 -17.33 16.86
CA VAL A 523 -8.19 -17.96 18.12
C VAL A 523 -7.00 -18.29 19.00
N THR A 524 -5.99 -18.95 18.44
CA THR A 524 -4.78 -19.35 19.17
C THR A 524 -4.04 -18.14 19.74
N ASN A 525 -3.83 -17.10 18.94
CA ASN A 525 -3.15 -15.88 19.38
C ASN A 525 -3.92 -15.16 20.49
N LYS A 526 -5.26 -15.10 20.41
CA LYS A 526 -6.10 -14.47 21.43
C LYS A 526 -6.16 -15.27 22.73
N LEU A 527 -6.24 -16.59 22.65
CA LEU A 527 -6.17 -17.46 23.83
C LEU A 527 -4.81 -17.31 24.52
N ASN A 528 -3.70 -17.40 23.76
CA ASN A 528 -2.36 -17.22 24.30
C ASN A 528 -2.15 -15.85 24.96
N GLN A 529 -2.70 -14.79 24.38
CA GLN A 529 -2.65 -13.46 24.99
C GLN A 529 -3.37 -13.45 26.36
N LYS A 530 -4.60 -13.95 26.42
CA LYS A 530 -5.41 -13.95 27.66
C LYS A 530 -4.85 -14.90 28.73
N THR A 531 -4.37 -16.08 28.36
CA THR A 531 -3.73 -17.00 29.31
C THR A 531 -2.46 -16.39 29.90
N ALA A 532 -1.65 -15.70 29.08
CA ALA A 532 -0.47 -14.98 29.57
C ALA A 532 -0.84 -13.85 30.55
N GLU A 533 -1.95 -13.16 30.32
CA GLU A 533 -2.48 -12.13 31.24
C GLU A 533 -2.92 -12.75 32.59
N ILE A 534 -3.58 -13.90 32.58
CA ILE A 534 -3.96 -14.66 33.79
C ILE A 534 -2.73 -15.12 34.55
N ILE A 535 -1.78 -15.80 33.88
CA ILE A 535 -0.53 -16.26 34.54
C ILE A 535 0.19 -15.07 35.20
N LYS A 536 0.22 -13.92 34.51
CA LYS A 536 0.83 -12.70 35.02
C LYS A 536 0.10 -12.12 36.23
N SER A 537 -1.24 -12.18 36.29
CA SER A 537 -2.02 -11.68 37.43
C SER A 537 -1.77 -12.52 38.68
N TYR A 538 -1.74 -13.85 38.54
CA TYR A 538 -1.39 -14.77 39.62
C TYR A 538 0.04 -14.57 40.14
N ALA A 539 0.99 -14.42 39.21
CA ALA A 539 2.38 -14.12 39.56
C ALA A 539 2.53 -12.80 40.33
N ALA A 540 1.74 -11.77 40.01
CA ALA A 540 1.75 -10.49 40.71
C ALA A 540 1.15 -10.59 42.13
N LEU A 541 -0.03 -11.22 42.27
CA LEU A 541 -0.70 -11.35 43.58
C LEU A 541 0.16 -12.10 44.60
N PHE A 542 0.80 -13.19 44.19
CA PHE A 542 1.65 -13.99 45.06
C PHE A 542 3.01 -13.34 45.29
N GLY A 543 3.57 -12.73 44.24
CA GLY A 543 4.76 -11.91 44.32
C GLY A 543 4.62 -10.82 45.38
N ASP A 544 3.52 -10.07 45.38
CA ASP A 544 3.28 -8.98 46.33
C ASP A 544 3.13 -9.48 47.78
N LYS A 545 2.47 -10.63 47.99
CA LYS A 545 2.34 -11.25 49.33
C LYS A 545 3.70 -11.65 49.89
N ILE A 546 4.50 -12.37 49.11
CA ILE A 546 5.85 -12.79 49.50
C ILE A 546 6.76 -11.57 49.67
N GLU A 547 6.69 -10.61 48.76
CA GLU A 547 7.46 -9.37 48.81
C GLU A 547 7.19 -8.61 50.11
N MET A 548 5.92 -8.47 50.49
CA MET A 548 5.50 -7.78 51.72
C MET A 548 5.89 -8.57 52.97
N ALA A 549 5.62 -9.87 53.02
CA ALA A 549 5.99 -10.74 54.13
C ALA A 549 7.52 -10.69 54.37
N PHE A 550 8.31 -10.86 53.31
CA PHE A 550 9.76 -10.80 53.40
C PHE A 550 10.27 -9.40 53.75
N TRP A 551 9.68 -8.33 53.21
CA TRP A 551 10.08 -6.96 53.50
C TRP A 551 9.82 -6.58 54.97
N GLN A 552 8.66 -6.95 55.51
CA GLN A 552 8.23 -6.59 56.87
C GLN A 552 8.75 -7.53 57.97
N CYS A 553 9.18 -8.74 57.60
CA CYS A 553 9.68 -9.73 58.55
C CYS A 553 10.83 -9.19 59.42
N ARG A 554 10.70 -9.33 60.75
CA ARG A 554 11.68 -8.83 61.73
C ARG A 554 12.55 -9.93 62.33
N ASP A 555 12.29 -11.18 61.99
CA ASP A 555 13.07 -12.33 62.40
C ASP A 555 13.86 -12.90 61.22
N VAL A 556 15.15 -13.13 61.43
CA VAL A 556 16.07 -13.67 60.44
C VAL A 556 15.67 -15.10 60.06
N GLU A 557 15.21 -15.90 61.03
CA GLU A 557 14.83 -17.30 60.80
C GLU A 557 13.52 -17.40 60.01
N GLU A 558 12.56 -16.52 60.31
CA GLU A 558 11.32 -16.39 59.54
C GLU A 558 11.59 -15.92 58.10
N ALA A 559 12.52 -14.98 57.91
CA ALA A 559 12.94 -14.55 56.57
C ALA A 559 13.59 -15.70 55.77
N ALA A 560 14.44 -16.51 56.41
CA ALA A 560 15.03 -17.70 55.81
C ALA A 560 13.96 -18.75 55.47
N ARG A 561 12.97 -18.94 56.34
CA ARG A 561 11.82 -19.82 56.10
C ARG A 561 11.03 -19.38 54.88
N ILE A 562 10.70 -18.10 54.74
CA ILE A 562 9.97 -17.56 53.57
C ILE A 562 10.72 -17.89 52.27
N ILE A 563 12.05 -17.75 52.25
CA ILE A 563 12.85 -18.11 51.07
C ILE A 563 12.76 -19.62 50.79
N LEU A 564 12.92 -20.44 51.83
CA LEU A 564 12.97 -21.89 51.71
C LEU A 564 11.62 -22.53 51.33
N SER A 565 10.52 -22.03 51.90
CA SER A 565 9.17 -22.58 51.68
C SER A 565 8.47 -21.92 50.50
N ASP A 566 8.54 -20.60 50.38
CA ASP A 566 7.62 -19.84 49.51
C ASP A 566 8.30 -19.34 48.22
N VAL A 567 9.63 -19.21 48.22
CA VAL A 567 10.40 -18.79 47.05
C VAL A 567 10.92 -19.99 46.28
N GLY A 568 11.57 -20.93 46.98
CA GLY A 568 11.97 -22.24 46.47
C GLY A 568 13.11 -22.22 45.46
N PHE A 569 13.00 -21.50 44.35
CA PHE A 569 13.93 -21.54 43.21
C PHE A 569 14.37 -20.15 42.76
N ARG A 570 15.63 -20.01 42.35
CA ARG A 570 16.16 -18.77 41.77
C ARG A 570 15.68 -18.63 40.32
N GLY A 571 15.21 -17.44 39.97
CA GLY A 571 14.69 -17.14 38.63
C GLY A 571 13.18 -17.37 38.47
N TYR A 572 12.52 -17.91 39.49
CA TYR A 572 11.06 -17.91 39.57
C TYR A 572 10.53 -16.50 39.89
N PHE A 573 9.26 -16.23 39.60
CA PHE A 573 8.69 -14.88 39.79
C PHE A 573 8.64 -14.44 41.27
N THR A 574 8.57 -15.39 42.20
CA THR A 574 8.66 -15.16 43.66
C THR A 574 10.05 -14.62 44.05
N HIS A 575 11.12 -15.18 43.49
CA HIS A 575 12.49 -14.68 43.70
C HIS A 575 12.67 -13.26 43.17
N ALA A 576 12.07 -12.93 42.01
CA ALA A 576 12.07 -11.57 41.50
C ALA A 576 11.37 -10.59 42.46
N SER A 577 10.33 -11.04 43.15
CA SER A 577 9.59 -10.25 44.14
C SER A 577 10.43 -10.01 45.40
N ILE A 578 11.17 -11.02 45.88
CA ILE A 578 12.15 -10.83 46.96
C ILE A 578 13.24 -9.82 46.58
N ILE A 579 13.75 -9.86 45.35
CA ILE A 579 14.72 -8.86 44.88
C ILE A 579 14.13 -7.45 44.92
N LYS A 580 12.84 -7.27 44.62
CA LYS A 580 12.16 -5.99 44.76
C LYS A 580 12.06 -5.56 46.22
N SER A 581 11.80 -6.47 47.16
CA SER A 581 11.84 -6.16 48.61
C SER A 581 13.20 -5.55 49.01
N LEU A 582 14.31 -6.08 48.48
CA LEU A 582 15.65 -5.56 48.76
C LEU A 582 15.89 -4.14 48.22
N GLN A 583 15.07 -3.69 47.26
CA GLN A 583 15.12 -2.37 46.63
C GLN A 583 14.16 -1.34 47.28
N LYS A 584 13.40 -1.74 48.31
CA LYS A 584 12.52 -0.83 49.07
C LYS A 584 13.27 -0.21 50.25
N LYS A 585 13.03 1.07 50.53
CA LYS A 585 13.55 1.73 51.74
C LYS A 585 13.02 1.06 53.01
N ASN A 586 13.70 1.28 54.14
CA ASN A 586 13.30 0.80 55.47
C ASN A 586 13.15 -0.74 55.56
N LEU A 587 14.01 -1.48 54.87
CA LEU A 587 14.03 -2.94 54.97
C LEU A 587 14.55 -3.37 56.36
N PHE A 588 13.74 -4.10 57.12
CA PHE A 588 14.19 -4.72 58.38
C PHE A 588 15.23 -5.81 58.09
N LEU A 589 16.28 -5.88 58.91
CA LEU A 589 17.37 -6.86 58.78
C LEU A 589 18.02 -6.82 57.40
N ALA A 590 18.28 -5.61 56.89
CA ALA A 590 18.74 -5.41 55.53
C ALA A 590 20.05 -6.15 55.23
N ARG A 591 20.97 -6.22 56.19
CA ARG A 591 22.26 -6.91 55.98
C ARG A 591 22.04 -8.40 55.84
N GLU A 592 21.36 -8.99 56.81
CA GLU A 592 21.10 -10.41 56.92
C GLU A 592 20.28 -10.92 55.72
N LYS A 593 19.26 -10.17 55.29
CA LYS A 593 18.44 -10.54 54.12
C LYS A 593 19.18 -10.44 52.79
N ILE A 594 20.03 -9.44 52.62
CA ILE A 594 20.86 -9.33 51.40
C ILE A 594 21.85 -10.50 51.34
N GLU A 595 22.52 -10.80 52.45
CA GLU A 595 23.47 -11.92 52.55
C GLU A 595 22.78 -13.26 52.29
N MET A 596 21.59 -13.49 52.88
CA MET A 596 20.81 -14.72 52.65
C MET A 596 20.47 -14.94 51.17
N ILE A 597 20.08 -13.88 50.45
CA ILE A 597 19.72 -13.99 49.02
C ILE A 597 20.96 -14.18 48.15
N VAL A 598 22.02 -13.42 48.41
CA VAL A 598 23.27 -13.48 47.64
C VAL A 598 23.97 -14.82 47.84
N TYR A 599 24.17 -15.26 49.08
CA TYR A 599 24.85 -16.53 49.36
C TYR A 599 23.93 -17.75 49.20
N GLY A 600 22.61 -17.55 49.27
CA GLY A 600 21.63 -18.64 49.19
C GLY A 600 21.69 -19.64 50.34
N THR A 601 22.32 -19.26 51.45
CA THR A 601 22.46 -20.10 52.64
C THR A 601 22.20 -19.30 53.91
N HIS A 602 21.67 -19.95 54.94
CA HIS A 602 21.56 -19.41 56.30
C HIS A 602 21.93 -20.49 57.31
N LYS A 603 22.87 -20.22 58.22
CA LYS A 603 23.40 -21.19 59.21
C LYS A 603 23.80 -22.55 58.58
N GLY A 604 24.36 -22.53 57.37
CA GLY A 604 24.78 -23.74 56.63
C GLY A 604 23.67 -24.47 55.88
N ILE A 605 22.41 -24.03 56.00
CA ILE A 605 21.26 -24.59 55.26
C ILE A 605 21.11 -23.87 53.93
N LYS A 606 20.98 -24.62 52.82
CA LYS A 606 20.64 -24.07 51.50
C LYS A 606 19.19 -23.61 51.46
N LEU A 607 18.97 -22.35 51.07
CA LEU A 607 17.64 -21.73 51.01
C LEU A 607 16.92 -21.92 49.67
N PHE A 608 17.65 -22.30 48.63
CA PHE A 608 17.10 -22.53 47.29
C PHE A 608 17.26 -24.00 46.89
N LYS A 609 16.25 -24.54 46.22
CA LYS A 609 16.11 -25.92 45.74
C LYS A 609 16.60 -26.10 44.30
N ASP A 610 17.37 -25.15 43.77
CA ASP A 610 17.86 -25.19 42.40
C ASP A 610 18.67 -26.47 42.11
N VAL A 611 18.50 -27.03 40.91
CA VAL A 611 19.23 -28.21 40.42
C VAL A 611 19.89 -27.92 39.08
N PRO A 612 21.04 -28.55 38.77
CA PRO A 612 21.69 -28.39 37.46
C PRO A 612 20.78 -28.89 36.34
N LYS A 613 20.77 -28.15 35.21
CA LYS A 613 19.92 -28.48 34.04
C LYS A 613 20.22 -29.87 33.46
N ASN A 614 21.46 -30.33 33.58
CA ASN A 614 21.85 -31.68 33.21
C ASN A 614 22.72 -32.28 34.34
N PRO A 615 22.13 -33.02 35.29
CA PRO A 615 22.84 -33.57 36.44
C PRO A 615 23.94 -34.58 36.06
N ASN A 616 23.85 -35.14 34.85
CA ASN A 616 24.77 -36.15 34.35
C ASN A 616 25.96 -35.55 33.59
N ASP A 617 25.97 -34.22 33.37
CA ASP A 617 27.05 -33.50 32.72
C ASP A 617 27.97 -32.86 33.79
N PRO A 618 29.20 -33.37 34.00
CA PRO A 618 30.13 -32.87 35.01
C PRO A 618 30.44 -31.38 34.84
N GLU A 619 30.44 -30.87 33.60
CA GLU A 619 30.72 -29.47 33.31
C GLU A 619 29.52 -28.58 33.69
N ASN A 620 28.29 -29.06 33.47
CA ASN A 620 27.06 -28.41 33.91
C ASN A 620 26.98 -28.35 35.44
N VAL A 621 27.34 -29.44 36.11
CA VAL A 621 27.38 -29.53 37.57
C VAL A 621 28.46 -28.61 38.14
N ALA A 622 29.65 -28.54 37.52
CA ALA A 622 30.72 -27.62 37.92
C ALA A 622 30.28 -26.15 37.79
N ARG A 623 29.72 -25.75 36.64
CA ARG A 623 29.18 -24.39 36.44
C ARG A 623 28.02 -24.06 37.39
N PHE A 624 27.16 -25.02 37.68
CA PHE A 624 26.08 -24.87 38.65
C PHE A 624 26.63 -24.64 40.07
N ASN A 625 27.65 -25.39 40.48
CA ASN A 625 28.32 -25.24 41.77
C ASN A 625 29.08 -23.90 41.89
N GLU A 626 29.67 -23.40 40.80
CA GLU A 626 30.23 -22.03 40.75
C GLU A 626 29.15 -20.95 40.84
N SER A 627 27.92 -21.24 40.41
CA SER A 627 26.77 -20.32 40.44
C SER A 627 25.97 -20.31 41.75
N VAL A 628 26.45 -21.01 42.79
CA VAL A 628 25.80 -21.09 44.11
C VAL A 628 25.63 -19.70 44.76
N ILE A 629 26.52 -18.76 44.44
CA ILE A 629 26.36 -17.36 44.85
C ILE A 629 25.52 -16.65 43.77
N TRP A 630 24.35 -16.14 44.16
CA TRP A 630 23.53 -15.33 43.26
C TRP A 630 24.27 -14.06 42.91
N SER A 631 24.38 -13.79 41.62
CA SER A 631 25.09 -12.61 41.17
C SER A 631 24.16 -11.62 40.46
N PRO A 632 23.71 -10.55 41.14
CA PRO A 632 22.78 -9.58 40.59
C PRO A 632 23.33 -8.82 39.39
N SER A 633 22.44 -8.24 38.58
CA SER A 633 22.80 -7.28 37.53
C SER A 633 23.22 -5.94 38.15
N LYS A 634 24.06 -5.16 37.44
CA LYS A 634 24.49 -3.82 37.86
C LYS A 634 23.29 -2.92 38.26
N ARG A 635 22.19 -3.00 37.51
CA ARG A 635 20.94 -2.27 37.79
C ARG A 635 20.32 -2.64 39.14
N ASN A 636 20.29 -3.94 39.49
CA ASN A 636 19.75 -4.39 40.77
C ASN A 636 20.66 -3.97 41.92
N VAL A 637 21.97 -4.13 41.77
CA VAL A 637 22.97 -3.68 42.77
C VAL A 637 22.81 -2.19 43.07
N TYR A 638 22.75 -1.35 42.04
CA TYR A 638 22.54 0.09 42.20
C TYR A 638 21.27 0.44 42.95
N ARG A 639 20.15 -0.21 42.61
CA ARG A 639 18.86 0.04 43.28
C ARG A 639 18.90 -0.38 44.75
N MET A 640 19.54 -1.50 45.07
CA MET A 640 19.73 -1.97 46.44
C MET A 640 20.59 -0.99 47.24
N ILE A 641 21.76 -0.59 46.72
CA ILE A 641 22.65 0.40 47.35
C ILE A 641 21.88 1.71 47.59
N LYS A 642 21.19 2.23 46.57
CA LYS A 642 20.42 3.47 46.68
C LYS A 642 19.29 3.38 47.72
N ALA A 643 18.62 2.23 47.82
CA ALA A 643 17.52 2.02 48.75
C ALA A 643 17.97 1.85 50.20
N GLN A 644 19.12 1.18 50.42
CA GLN A 644 19.64 0.87 51.75
C GLN A 644 20.78 1.79 52.19
N LYS A 645 21.11 2.84 51.44
CA LYS A 645 22.23 3.76 51.72
C LYS A 645 22.19 4.31 53.15
N ASP A 646 21.00 4.60 53.66
CA ASP A 646 20.80 5.18 54.99
C ASP A 646 21.04 4.15 56.12
N VAL A 647 20.95 2.85 55.83
CA VAL A 647 21.07 1.74 56.81
C VAL A 647 22.41 1.00 56.67
N ILE A 648 22.98 0.98 55.46
CA ILE A 648 24.23 0.31 55.11
C ILE A 648 25.09 1.29 54.28
N PRO A 649 25.67 2.33 54.92
CA PRO A 649 26.50 3.31 54.23
C PRO A 649 27.89 2.79 53.87
N GLU A 650 28.34 1.68 54.47
CA GLU A 650 29.72 1.20 54.35
C GLU A 650 29.98 0.54 52.98
N LYS A 651 30.91 1.12 52.21
CA LYS A 651 31.37 0.58 50.93
C LYS A 651 31.92 -0.84 51.08
N GLU A 652 32.64 -1.09 52.18
CA GLU A 652 33.29 -2.35 52.52
C GLU A 652 32.29 -3.49 52.65
N TYR A 653 31.09 -3.21 53.18
CA TYR A 653 30.02 -4.21 53.28
C TYR A 653 29.59 -4.70 51.89
N TRP A 654 29.33 -3.77 50.96
CA TRP A 654 28.87 -4.12 49.62
C TRP A 654 29.95 -4.85 48.81
N LEU A 655 31.22 -4.47 48.98
CA LEU A 655 32.35 -5.17 48.35
C LEU A 655 32.57 -6.58 48.91
N ARG A 656 32.26 -6.80 50.20
CA ARG A 656 32.33 -8.12 50.84
C ARG A 656 31.21 -9.04 50.36
N VAL A 657 29.98 -8.54 50.34
CA VAL A 657 28.78 -9.36 50.10
C VAL A 657 28.57 -9.65 48.62
N MET A 658 28.87 -8.70 47.74
CA MET A 658 28.61 -8.87 46.30
C MET A 658 29.71 -9.69 45.59
N PRO A 659 29.36 -10.48 44.57
CA PRO A 659 30.35 -11.27 43.82
C PRO A 659 31.39 -10.41 43.09
N ASP A 660 32.58 -10.97 42.84
CA ASP A 660 33.75 -10.26 42.31
C ASP A 660 33.46 -9.41 41.06
N ARG A 661 32.63 -9.93 40.15
CA ARG A 661 32.24 -9.24 38.91
C ARG A 661 31.50 -7.90 39.11
N GLN A 662 31.03 -7.60 40.32
CA GLN A 662 30.36 -6.33 40.65
C GLN A 662 31.25 -5.38 41.45
N LYS A 663 32.43 -5.80 41.93
CA LYS A 663 33.28 -4.98 42.82
C LYS A 663 33.70 -3.65 42.19
N GLU A 664 34.23 -3.69 40.97
CA GLU A 664 34.62 -2.49 40.22
C GLU A 664 33.43 -1.52 39.98
N TYR A 665 32.23 -2.07 39.80
CA TYR A 665 31.03 -1.25 39.63
C TYR A 665 30.62 -0.57 40.94
N ILE A 666 30.66 -1.30 42.06
CA ILE A 666 30.33 -0.79 43.39
C ILE A 666 31.29 0.33 43.78
N GLU A 667 32.60 0.16 43.52
CA GLU A 667 33.61 1.19 43.76
C GLU A 667 33.21 2.53 43.12
N LYS A 668 32.90 2.49 41.81
CA LYS A 668 32.48 3.68 41.06
C LYS A 668 31.18 4.33 41.58
N GLN A 669 30.27 3.56 42.20
CA GLN A 669 29.02 4.12 42.73
C GLN A 669 29.21 4.87 44.06
N PHE A 670 30.21 4.49 44.86
CA PHE A 670 30.52 5.15 46.13
C PHE A 670 31.49 6.33 45.96
N ASP A 671 32.33 6.30 44.92
CA ASP A 671 33.30 7.37 44.60
C ASP A 671 32.65 8.67 44.07
N TRP A 672 31.34 8.69 43.81
CA TRP A 672 30.54 9.91 43.50
C TRP A 672 30.20 10.77 44.73
N SER A 673 30.73 10.43 45.91
CA SER A 673 30.48 11.13 47.19
C SER A 673 31.68 11.96 47.68
N CYS A 674 32.68 12.20 46.83
CA CYS A 674 33.81 13.10 47.11
C CYS A 674 33.73 14.35 46.23
#